data_AF-A0A3C1QRS9-F1
#
_entry.id   AF-A0A3C1QRS9-F1
#
_cell.length_a   1.000
_cell.length_b   1.000
_cell.length_c   1.000
_cell.angle_alpha   90.00
_cell.angle_beta   90.00
_cell.angle_gamma   90.00
#
_symmetry.space_group_name_H-M   'P 1'
#
loop_
_entity.id
_entity.type
_entity.pdbx_description
1 polymer ?
#
loop_
_entity_poly.entity_id
_entity_poly.type
_entity_poly.pdbx_seq_one_letter_code
_entity_poly.pdbx_strand_id
1 'polypeptide(L)'
;MLRLRFALSPYVDGRSRPMNVGVSLLLTCAAFAPLAPAHAAVVQEPAAAEAPAANAAEAEAAASGAETPETGAAIPEVLPGHSSHGVAFDEGPRQAAVLIPGTGVVSFPVTSSVPEVQAFVEQGIGQLHGFWYLEAERSFRQAAFLDPQCAIAYWGMAMANVNNAERAKGFIAKAKEREEGASDRERRYVRALHAYLNAETNDTAQKRRRAEDYLRALEDIALDYPDDLEAVAFQIFGMWDARRDELGIVSHLAVEALLAELFRRAPMHPAHHYRIHLWDYRKAEKALESARLCGPSAPAIAHMWHMPGHIYSRLERYEEAVILQEASARVDHAHQRRFGLLPDEIHNYSHNNEWLARNLSFVGRVDDAVRLACNLIELPRHPKLNRVDSGGSSSLGRQRLFDLLAEHRLWDLTIALVDSPYLEPQDDEDRELDRLALIGSAAAMTGDAARTEAILADLRERLARIEQDEGTAVAAALETFDRDHPLPVEAAPVETTPSETFPAESVPSESTPAASGATGAEPGAPIARGPSLGSDDPVPAEGEPSPPAEVQPEEPQPPSDAEKAAAERTEARGKAETEARKPFESRRKKVERKLALVEGHRCWQAGDFAGAYERLKEGGEVDGATKAELRAAMGEVDAALEELDKQIGRRKGQIIPQAIKAWVLDQAGRRDEAIAALESLRRTSGSFDLDAPLVARLNDLAVAAGLSGDWRIPTAFEQDPGGPADMEGLGPFRWTPIEAPSWRLEDADGNPDSLDDRRGRPLVVIFYLGAGCLHCVEQLEKFGPQLEAYRQAGLDIVAISSEDREQLKRGIEDYGKPMPIRLLAGGDLEAFRAYRCFDDFESTPLHGTFLIDGAGRIRWKDIGPEPFMDPEFLLREAQRQFSLDAATTRLTESPATAPLTENAR
;
A
#
# COMPACT_ATOMS: atom_id res chain seq x y z
N MET A 1 -4.65 16.20 2.75
CA MET A 1 -4.47 14.75 2.51
C MET A 1 -2.99 14.37 2.73
N LEU A 2 -2.63 13.87 3.92
CA LEU A 2 -1.33 13.22 4.13
C LEU A 2 -1.47 11.72 3.85
N ARG A 3 -0.67 11.17 2.93
CA ARG A 3 -0.67 9.73 2.65
C ARG A 3 -0.11 8.97 3.87
N LEU A 4 -0.75 7.88 4.28
CA LEU A 4 -0.09 6.91 5.15
C LEU A 4 1.08 6.29 4.38
N ARG A 5 2.30 6.74 4.69
CA ARG A 5 3.47 5.86 4.60
C ARG A 5 3.39 4.87 5.76
N PHE A 6 2.53 3.85 5.62
CA PHE A 6 2.96 2.53 6.06
C PHE A 6 4.32 2.27 5.43
N ALA A 7 5.25 1.69 6.19
CA ALA A 7 6.60 1.47 5.70
C ALA A 7 6.56 0.44 4.56
N LEU A 8 6.57 0.91 3.31
CA LEU A 8 6.96 0.10 2.17
C LEU A 8 8.30 -0.54 2.52
N SER A 9 8.28 -1.86 2.64
CA SER A 9 9.33 -2.59 3.34
C SER A 9 10.69 -2.37 2.67
N PRO A 10 11.74 -1.94 3.40
CA PRO A 10 13.08 -1.78 2.83
C PRO A 10 13.76 -3.16 2.66
N TYR A 11 13.10 -4.05 1.93
CA TYR A 11 13.54 -5.42 1.62
C TYR A 11 14.07 -5.57 0.19
N VAL A 12 14.50 -4.44 -0.40
CA VAL A 12 15.14 -4.34 -1.73
C VAL A 12 16.68 -4.29 -1.62
N ASP A 13 17.27 -4.37 -0.42
CA ASP A 13 18.72 -4.56 -0.23
C ASP A 13 19.01 -5.62 0.84
N GLY A 14 19.54 -6.78 0.41
CA GLY A 14 19.69 -7.98 1.23
C GLY A 14 20.90 -7.98 2.17
N ARG A 15 20.91 -7.12 3.20
CA ARG A 15 22.07 -6.96 4.12
C ARG A 15 21.73 -7.07 5.61
N SER A 16 22.00 -8.23 6.19
CA SER A 16 22.28 -8.38 7.63
C SER A 16 23.42 -9.39 7.84
N ARG A 17 24.32 -9.12 8.79
CA ARG A 17 25.46 -9.99 9.12
C ARG A 17 25.13 -10.81 10.38
N PRO A 18 25.39 -12.12 10.43
CA PRO A 18 25.21 -12.91 11.63
C PRO A 18 26.34 -12.67 12.65
N MET A 19 26.02 -12.79 13.93
CA MET A 19 27.02 -13.00 15.00
C MET A 19 26.71 -14.32 15.71
N ASN A 20 27.67 -15.24 15.70
CA ASN A 20 27.57 -16.53 16.38
C ASN A 20 27.88 -16.38 17.88
N VAL A 21 26.95 -16.79 18.74
CA VAL A 21 27.26 -17.27 20.10
C VAL A 21 26.40 -18.51 20.36
N GLY A 22 27.03 -19.66 20.54
CA GLY A 22 26.34 -20.91 20.86
C GLY A 22 26.40 -21.21 22.36
N VAL A 23 25.27 -21.59 22.95
CA VAL A 23 25.18 -22.15 24.31
C VAL A 23 24.21 -23.32 24.29
N SER A 24 24.64 -24.48 24.81
CA SER A 24 23.77 -25.60 25.14
C SER A 24 23.57 -25.66 26.65
N LEU A 25 22.36 -25.94 27.15
CA LEU A 25 22.13 -27.08 28.05
C LEU A 25 20.65 -27.36 28.38
N LEU A 26 20.37 -28.67 28.47
CA LEU A 26 19.39 -29.39 29.31
C LEU A 26 17.89 -28.99 29.36
N LEU A 27 17.07 -30.00 29.03
CA LEU A 27 15.68 -30.14 29.43
C LEU A 27 15.53 -30.24 30.96
N THR A 28 14.36 -29.89 31.47
CA THR A 28 13.68 -30.76 32.45
C THR A 28 12.17 -30.66 32.26
N CYS A 29 11.47 -31.80 32.18
CA CYS A 29 10.02 -31.84 31.96
C CYS A 29 9.26 -31.78 33.30
N ALA A 30 8.12 -31.09 33.31
CA ALA A 30 7.07 -31.25 34.32
C ALA A 30 5.73 -31.29 33.59
N ALA A 31 4.91 -32.31 33.86
CA ALA A 31 3.62 -32.52 33.20
C ALA A 31 2.46 -32.28 34.19
N PHE A 32 1.36 -31.71 33.71
CA PHE A 32 0.06 -31.74 34.37
C PHE A 32 -1.05 -32.07 33.38
N ALA A 33 -2.16 -32.60 33.90
CA ALA A 33 -3.21 -33.29 33.16
C ALA A 33 -4.30 -32.34 32.60
N PRO A 34 -5.11 -32.76 31.61
CA PRO A 34 -5.99 -31.87 30.86
C PRO A 34 -7.32 -31.55 31.57
N LEU A 35 -7.92 -30.42 31.18
CA LEU A 35 -9.32 -30.11 31.43
C LEU A 35 -10.17 -30.43 30.18
N ALA A 36 -11.40 -30.88 30.39
CA ALA A 36 -12.33 -31.28 29.33
C ALA A 36 -13.06 -30.08 28.69
N PRO A 37 -13.50 -30.18 27.42
CA PRO A 37 -14.05 -29.04 26.69
C PRO A 37 -15.48 -28.67 27.12
N ALA A 38 -15.77 -27.36 27.12
CA ALA A 38 -17.10 -26.83 27.34
C ALA A 38 -17.84 -26.65 26.00
N HIS A 39 -18.77 -27.57 25.72
CA HIS A 39 -19.95 -27.45 24.85
C HIS A 39 -19.94 -26.39 23.74
N ALA A 40 -19.88 -26.85 22.48
CA ALA A 40 -20.20 -26.02 21.32
C ALA A 40 -21.66 -25.51 21.38
N ALA A 41 -21.85 -24.21 21.19
CA ALA A 41 -23.16 -23.63 20.92
C ALA A 41 -23.46 -23.76 19.42
N VAL A 42 -24.59 -24.36 19.07
CA VAL A 42 -25.04 -24.48 17.67
C VAL A 42 -25.52 -23.12 17.19
N VAL A 43 -24.96 -22.64 16.06
CA VAL A 43 -25.50 -21.48 15.36
C VAL A 43 -26.85 -21.86 14.75
N GLN A 44 -27.94 -21.36 15.32
CA GLN A 44 -29.22 -21.26 14.62
C GLN A 44 -29.28 -19.90 13.93
N GLU A 45 -29.80 -19.88 12.69
CA GLU A 45 -30.11 -18.64 12.00
C GLU A 45 -31.13 -17.81 12.82
N PRO A 46 -30.88 -16.53 13.10
CA PRO A 46 -31.93 -15.65 13.58
C PRO A 46 -32.91 -15.39 12.43
N ALA A 47 -34.15 -15.87 12.57
CA ALA A 47 -35.23 -15.50 11.67
C ALA A 47 -35.38 -13.96 11.64
N ALA A 48 -35.83 -13.42 10.50
CA ALA A 48 -35.89 -11.98 10.26
C ALA A 48 -36.59 -11.22 11.40
N ALA A 49 -35.82 -10.41 12.12
CA ALA A 49 -36.35 -9.53 13.15
C ALA A 49 -37.01 -8.32 12.48
N GLU A 50 -38.34 -8.23 12.56
CA GLU A 50 -39.06 -7.02 12.21
C GLU A 50 -38.56 -5.86 13.07
N ALA A 51 -38.27 -4.71 12.45
CA ALA A 51 -37.81 -3.53 13.17
C ALA A 51 -38.90 -3.05 14.14
N PRO A 52 -38.57 -2.67 15.38
CA PRO A 52 -39.55 -2.12 16.32
C PRO A 52 -40.05 -0.79 15.78
N ALA A 53 -41.34 -0.71 15.47
CA ALA A 53 -41.98 0.52 14.98
C ALA A 53 -42.01 1.59 16.07
N ALA A 54 -40.97 2.45 16.09
CA ALA A 54 -40.93 3.64 16.92
C ALA A 54 -42.07 4.59 16.54
N ASN A 55 -42.77 5.13 17.54
CA ASN A 55 -44.06 5.76 17.34
C ASN A 55 -43.89 7.20 16.82
N ALA A 56 -44.08 7.41 15.51
CA ALA A 56 -43.77 8.68 14.83
C ALA A 56 -44.47 9.92 15.42
N ALA A 57 -45.56 9.75 16.17
CA ALA A 57 -46.34 10.83 16.77
C ALA A 57 -45.64 11.60 17.91
N GLU A 58 -44.59 11.05 18.54
CA GLU A 58 -43.88 11.76 19.62
C GLU A 58 -42.72 12.64 19.11
N ALA A 59 -42.29 12.48 17.85
CA ALA A 59 -41.25 13.31 17.24
C ALA A 59 -41.75 14.75 16.91
N GLU A 60 -43.00 14.90 16.47
CA GLU A 60 -43.59 16.23 16.17
C GLU A 60 -43.75 17.08 17.44
N ALA A 61 -43.98 16.47 18.60
CA ALA A 61 -44.28 17.17 19.85
C ALA A 61 -43.07 17.96 20.42
N ALA A 62 -41.85 17.62 20.02
CA ALA A 62 -40.63 18.32 20.46
C ALA A 62 -40.38 19.66 19.74
N ALA A 63 -41.06 19.93 18.62
CA ALA A 63 -40.73 21.04 17.72
C ALA A 63 -41.43 22.37 18.02
N SER A 64 -42.47 22.41 18.87
CA SER A 64 -43.40 23.55 18.97
C SER A 64 -43.23 24.42 20.22
N GLY A 65 -41.99 24.66 20.68
CA GLY A 65 -41.73 25.10 22.07
C GLY A 65 -40.63 26.14 22.33
N ALA A 66 -40.38 27.10 21.43
CA ALA A 66 -39.42 28.19 21.69
C ALA A 66 -39.93 29.55 21.19
N GLU A 67 -39.97 30.56 22.08
CA GLU A 67 -40.28 31.95 21.71
C GLU A 67 -39.05 32.67 21.14
N THR A 68 -39.25 33.51 20.12
CA THR A 68 -38.19 34.21 19.39
C THR A 68 -37.75 35.52 20.05
N PRO A 69 -36.44 35.75 20.25
CA PRO A 69 -35.85 37.09 20.27
C PRO A 69 -35.30 37.44 18.87
N GLU A 70 -35.78 38.54 18.26
CA GLU A 70 -35.19 39.06 17.03
C GLU A 70 -33.75 39.59 17.29
N THR A 71 -32.79 39.17 16.47
CA THR A 71 -31.71 40.05 15.97
C THR A 71 -31.06 39.42 14.75
N GLY A 72 -30.98 40.19 13.65
CA GLY A 72 -30.58 39.63 12.35
C GLY A 72 -29.08 39.39 12.22
N ALA A 73 -28.68 38.12 12.26
CA ALA A 73 -27.52 37.59 11.55
C ALA A 73 -28.01 36.45 10.66
N ALA A 74 -27.63 36.44 9.38
CA ALA A 74 -28.02 35.36 8.48
C ALA A 74 -27.29 34.07 8.90
N ILE A 75 -28.05 33.08 9.36
CA ILE A 75 -27.54 31.72 9.50
C ILE A 75 -27.21 31.24 8.07
N PRO A 76 -25.98 30.77 7.78
CA PRO A 76 -25.68 30.22 6.47
C PRO A 76 -26.55 28.98 6.23
N GLU A 77 -27.33 29.01 5.15
CA GLU A 77 -28.24 27.93 4.77
C GLU A 77 -27.44 26.65 4.49
N VAL A 78 -27.81 25.55 5.14
CA VAL A 78 -27.12 24.26 4.98
C VAL A 78 -27.41 23.74 3.58
N LEU A 79 -26.38 23.55 2.77
CA LEU A 79 -26.51 23.08 1.39
C LEU A 79 -27.14 21.67 1.37
N PRO A 80 -28.04 21.36 0.41
CA PRO A 80 -28.67 20.04 0.32
C PRO A 80 -27.64 18.90 0.30
N GLY A 81 -27.80 17.93 1.20
CA GLY A 81 -26.88 16.80 1.39
C GLY A 81 -25.77 17.03 2.44
N HIS A 82 -25.50 18.26 2.86
CA HIS A 82 -24.52 18.57 3.90
C HIS A 82 -25.11 18.50 5.33
N SER A 83 -24.25 18.40 6.33
CA SER A 83 -24.61 18.26 7.73
C SER A 83 -24.93 19.57 8.43
N SER A 84 -26.04 19.61 9.17
CA SER A 84 -26.35 20.66 10.14
C SER A 84 -25.35 20.72 11.32
N HIS A 85 -24.60 19.64 11.55
CA HIS A 85 -23.52 19.59 12.55
C HIS A 85 -22.16 20.08 12.00
N GLY A 86 -22.11 20.45 10.71
CA GLY A 86 -20.98 21.07 10.03
C GLY A 86 -19.96 20.10 9.45
N VAL A 87 -19.04 20.63 8.64
CA VAL A 87 -18.17 19.91 7.68
C VAL A 87 -17.39 18.68 8.17
N ALA A 88 -17.20 18.50 9.48
CA ALA A 88 -16.62 17.27 10.01
C ALA A 88 -17.57 16.06 9.84
N PHE A 89 -18.89 16.29 9.84
CA PHE A 89 -19.92 15.26 9.74
C PHE A 89 -20.32 14.94 8.29
N ASP A 90 -20.08 15.85 7.35
CA ASP A 90 -20.40 15.73 5.91
C ASP A 90 -19.83 14.45 5.28
N GLU A 91 -18.55 14.17 5.52
CA GLU A 91 -17.89 12.90 5.13
C GLU A 91 -18.17 11.77 6.14
N GLY A 92 -17.86 10.53 5.77
CA GLY A 92 -17.89 9.37 6.67
C GLY A 92 -19.22 8.58 6.61
N PRO A 93 -19.44 7.65 7.57
CA PRO A 93 -20.65 6.83 7.60
C PRO A 93 -21.88 7.67 7.97
N ARG A 94 -22.87 7.69 7.08
CA ARG A 94 -24.16 8.41 7.26
C ARG A 94 -25.35 7.49 7.58
N GLN A 95 -25.14 6.18 7.76
CA GLN A 95 -26.21 5.24 8.09
C GLN A 95 -26.08 4.73 9.52
N ALA A 96 -27.21 4.35 10.11
CA ALA A 96 -27.31 3.88 11.48
C ALA A 96 -26.35 2.72 11.77
N ALA A 97 -25.81 2.66 12.99
CA ALA A 97 -25.05 1.51 13.45
C ALA A 97 -25.98 0.39 13.91
N VAL A 98 -25.57 -0.85 13.67
CA VAL A 98 -26.12 -2.04 14.33
C VAL A 98 -25.11 -2.56 15.33
N LEU A 99 -25.58 -3.30 16.34
CA LEU A 99 -24.67 -4.05 17.22
C LEU A 99 -24.11 -5.26 16.45
N ILE A 100 -22.78 -5.39 16.45
CA ILE A 100 -22.01 -6.40 15.76
C ILE A 100 -21.33 -7.27 16.83
N PRO A 101 -21.74 -8.54 17.02
CA PRO A 101 -21.09 -9.41 17.99
C PRO A 101 -19.64 -9.70 17.58
N GLY A 102 -18.73 -9.77 18.55
CA GLY A 102 -17.33 -10.13 18.29
C GLY A 102 -16.41 -8.98 17.86
N THR A 103 -16.73 -7.73 18.16
CA THR A 103 -15.82 -6.57 17.96
C THR A 103 -14.77 -6.39 19.07
N GLY A 104 -14.74 -7.28 20.06
CA GLY A 104 -13.85 -7.21 21.22
C GLY A 104 -14.61 -7.41 22.53
N VAL A 105 -13.92 -7.88 23.57
CA VAL A 105 -14.39 -7.77 24.97
C VAL A 105 -13.72 -6.54 25.57
N VAL A 106 -14.51 -5.49 25.77
CA VAL A 106 -14.12 -4.15 26.22
C VAL A 106 -15.04 -3.74 27.37
N SER A 107 -14.55 -2.92 28.30
CA SER A 107 -15.34 -2.39 29.42
C SER A 107 -15.04 -0.91 29.64
N PHE A 108 -15.84 -0.02 29.07
CA PHE A 108 -15.65 1.44 29.15
C PHE A 108 -16.91 2.14 29.67
N PRO A 109 -17.07 2.33 30.98
CA PRO A 109 -18.25 3.00 31.55
C PRO A 109 -18.40 4.44 31.04
N VAL A 110 -19.58 4.79 30.53
CA VAL A 110 -19.92 6.16 30.05
C VAL A 110 -20.89 6.89 30.96
N THR A 111 -20.84 8.23 30.97
CA THR A 111 -21.91 9.05 31.54
C THR A 111 -23.04 9.19 30.51
N SER A 112 -23.96 8.22 30.53
CA SER A 112 -25.27 8.30 29.88
C SER A 112 -26.30 7.48 30.67
N SER A 113 -27.58 7.79 30.52
CA SER A 113 -28.69 6.99 31.06
C SER A 113 -29.26 5.98 30.06
N VAL A 114 -28.81 6.00 28.80
CA VAL A 114 -29.30 5.15 27.71
C VAL A 114 -28.41 3.90 27.57
N PRO A 115 -28.90 2.68 27.85
CA PRO A 115 -28.08 1.46 27.81
C PRO A 115 -27.42 1.18 26.45
N GLU A 116 -28.08 1.56 25.36
CA GLU A 116 -27.60 1.41 24.00
C GLU A 116 -26.36 2.27 23.73
N VAL A 117 -26.21 3.43 24.39
CA VAL A 117 -25.03 4.31 24.26
C VAL A 117 -23.78 3.64 24.84
N GLN A 118 -23.92 2.95 25.98
CA GLN A 118 -22.84 2.12 26.57
C GLN A 118 -22.40 1.05 25.55
N ALA A 119 -23.35 0.29 25.00
CA ALA A 119 -23.07 -0.79 24.05
C ALA A 119 -22.40 -0.29 22.74
N PHE A 120 -22.87 0.83 22.17
CA PHE A 120 -22.27 1.41 20.96
C PHE A 120 -20.89 2.04 21.22
N VAL A 121 -20.63 2.60 22.40
CA VAL A 121 -19.30 3.09 22.77
C VAL A 121 -18.31 1.93 22.96
N GLU A 122 -18.69 0.86 23.65
CA GLU A 122 -17.82 -0.31 23.84
C GLU A 122 -17.53 -1.03 22.51
N GLN A 123 -18.53 -1.16 21.65
CA GLN A 123 -18.34 -1.60 20.27
C GLN A 123 -17.35 -0.70 19.52
N GLY A 124 -17.56 0.62 19.57
CA GLY A 124 -16.68 1.60 18.93
C GLY A 124 -15.23 1.52 19.43
N ILE A 125 -15.02 1.29 20.73
CA ILE A 125 -13.69 1.14 21.33
C ILE A 125 -13.02 -0.18 20.93
N GLY A 126 -13.76 -1.30 20.91
CA GLY A 126 -13.26 -2.56 20.34
C GLY A 126 -12.85 -2.41 18.87
N GLN A 127 -13.65 -1.68 18.09
CA GLN A 127 -13.35 -1.31 16.71
C GLN A 127 -12.12 -0.39 16.61
N LEU A 128 -11.91 0.56 17.53
CA LEU A 128 -10.67 1.35 17.59
C LEU A 128 -9.44 0.48 17.87
N HIS A 129 -9.52 -0.47 18.80
CA HIS A 129 -8.41 -1.38 19.10
C HIS A 129 -8.06 -2.31 17.92
N GLY A 130 -9.06 -2.71 17.12
CA GLY A 130 -8.88 -3.43 15.86
C GLY A 130 -8.58 -2.56 14.63
N PHE A 131 -8.33 -1.26 14.79
CA PHE A 131 -8.17 -0.27 13.70
C PHE A 131 -9.29 -0.28 12.65
N TRP A 132 -10.55 -0.52 13.03
CA TRP A 132 -11.70 -0.54 12.13
C TRP A 132 -12.43 0.81 12.07
N TYR A 133 -11.67 1.87 11.72
CA TYR A 133 -12.10 3.26 11.86
C TYR A 133 -13.47 3.62 11.22
N LEU A 134 -13.83 3.01 10.08
CA LEU A 134 -15.10 3.28 9.39
C LEU A 134 -16.32 2.86 10.24
N GLU A 135 -16.27 1.69 10.86
CA GLU A 135 -17.37 1.22 11.72
C GLU A 135 -17.27 1.80 13.13
N ALA A 136 -16.04 2.08 13.62
CA ALA A 136 -15.85 2.81 14.86
C ALA A 136 -16.55 4.18 14.82
N GLU A 137 -16.33 4.98 13.77
CA GLU A 137 -17.04 6.26 13.61
C GLU A 137 -18.57 6.07 13.54
N ARG A 138 -19.06 5.02 12.87
CA ARG A 138 -20.51 4.74 12.79
C ARG A 138 -21.10 4.42 14.15
N SER A 139 -20.45 3.57 14.93
CA SER A 139 -20.86 3.22 16.31
C SER A 139 -20.88 4.46 17.20
N PHE A 140 -19.86 5.33 17.11
CA PHE A 140 -19.85 6.57 17.88
C PHE A 140 -20.87 7.62 17.39
N ARG A 141 -21.18 7.70 16.09
CA ARG A 141 -22.31 8.51 15.60
C ARG A 141 -23.64 8.01 16.16
N GLN A 142 -23.84 6.70 16.21
CA GLN A 142 -25.06 6.13 16.80
C GLN A 142 -25.18 6.44 18.30
N ALA A 143 -24.07 6.37 19.04
CA ALA A 143 -24.02 6.81 20.44
C ALA A 143 -24.35 8.30 20.58
N ALA A 144 -23.81 9.18 19.73
CA ALA A 144 -24.09 10.62 19.75
C ALA A 144 -25.51 10.99 19.27
N PHE A 145 -26.15 10.16 18.45
CA PHE A 145 -27.54 10.32 18.05
C PHE A 145 -28.51 9.93 19.18
N LEU A 146 -28.19 8.85 19.92
CA LEU A 146 -28.97 8.39 21.07
C LEU A 146 -28.79 9.27 22.32
N ASP A 147 -27.59 9.81 22.53
CA ASP A 147 -27.31 10.82 23.56
C ASP A 147 -26.37 11.93 23.01
N PRO A 148 -26.94 13.05 22.52
CA PRO A 148 -26.17 14.18 22.03
C PRO A 148 -25.32 14.92 23.08
N GLN A 149 -25.40 14.56 24.36
CA GLN A 149 -24.54 15.10 25.44
C GLN A 149 -23.37 14.16 25.78
N CYS A 150 -23.36 12.92 25.29
CA CYS A 150 -22.29 11.95 25.55
C CYS A 150 -20.95 12.41 24.93
N ALA A 151 -20.12 13.10 25.74
CA ALA A 151 -18.84 13.64 25.29
C ALA A 151 -17.88 12.57 24.73
N ILE A 152 -17.97 11.34 25.24
CA ILE A 152 -17.17 10.19 24.78
C ILE A 152 -17.51 9.76 23.34
N ALA A 153 -18.77 9.91 22.90
CA ALA A 153 -19.12 9.61 21.51
C ALA A 153 -18.35 10.52 20.52
N TYR A 154 -18.27 11.82 20.81
CA TYR A 154 -17.51 12.77 20.00
C TYR A 154 -15.99 12.57 20.13
N TRP A 155 -15.48 12.17 21.30
CA TRP A 155 -14.08 11.75 21.47
C TRP A 155 -13.76 10.49 20.63
N GLY A 156 -14.68 9.52 20.58
CA GLY A 156 -14.56 8.32 19.77
C GLY A 156 -14.55 8.59 18.27
N MET A 157 -15.41 9.50 17.79
CA MET A 157 -15.36 9.99 16.40
C MET A 157 -14.02 10.67 16.07
N ALA A 158 -13.41 11.39 17.02
CA ALA A 158 -12.07 11.96 16.87
C ALA A 158 -10.97 10.89 16.81
N MET A 159 -11.04 9.86 17.68
CA MET A 159 -10.12 8.71 17.68
C MET A 159 -10.23 7.90 16.38
N ALA A 160 -11.44 7.73 15.82
CA ALA A 160 -11.62 7.09 14.52
C ALA A 160 -10.99 7.92 13.37
N ASN A 161 -10.84 9.23 13.55
CA ASN A 161 -10.33 10.15 12.53
C ASN A 161 -8.85 10.53 12.71
N VAL A 162 -8.04 9.80 13.48
CA VAL A 162 -6.60 10.13 13.68
C VAL A 162 -5.78 10.26 12.38
N ASN A 163 -6.25 9.67 11.27
CA ASN A 163 -5.63 9.79 9.94
C ASN A 163 -6.21 10.94 9.07
N ASN A 164 -7.30 11.59 9.51
CA ASN A 164 -7.86 12.83 8.94
C ASN A 164 -7.91 13.93 10.02
N ALA A 165 -6.77 14.60 10.22
CA ALA A 165 -6.53 15.52 11.33
C ALA A 165 -7.56 16.65 11.46
N GLU A 166 -8.12 17.17 10.36
CA GLU A 166 -9.10 18.24 10.43
C GLU A 166 -10.48 17.74 10.89
N ARG A 167 -10.92 16.55 10.43
CA ARG A 167 -12.12 15.91 10.99
C ARG A 167 -11.94 15.55 12.46
N ALA A 168 -10.77 15.03 12.84
CA ALA A 168 -10.46 14.73 14.25
C ALA A 168 -10.51 15.97 15.16
N LYS A 169 -9.96 17.12 14.70
CA LYS A 169 -10.09 18.41 15.39
C LYS A 169 -11.55 18.86 15.52
N GLY A 170 -12.35 18.72 14.46
CA GLY A 170 -13.78 19.01 14.47
C GLY A 170 -14.53 18.21 15.53
N PHE A 171 -14.32 16.88 15.56
CA PHE A 171 -14.97 16.00 16.53
C PHE A 171 -14.50 16.24 17.97
N ILE A 172 -13.19 16.44 18.22
CA ILE A 172 -12.71 16.67 19.59
C ILE A 172 -13.15 18.03 20.15
N ALA A 173 -13.39 19.03 19.29
CA ALA A 173 -14.04 20.27 19.69
C ALA A 173 -15.49 20.01 20.16
N LYS A 174 -16.26 19.17 19.45
CA LYS A 174 -17.61 18.76 19.88
C LYS A 174 -17.62 17.95 21.18
N ALA A 175 -16.60 17.14 21.44
CA ALA A 175 -16.41 16.49 22.74
C ALA A 175 -16.12 17.51 23.85
N LYS A 176 -15.28 18.52 23.55
CA LYS A 176 -14.88 19.58 24.49
C LYS A 176 -16.05 20.51 24.87
N GLU A 177 -16.96 20.79 23.93
CA GLU A 177 -18.23 21.50 24.20
C GLU A 177 -19.09 20.81 25.28
N ARG A 178 -18.95 19.48 25.45
CA ARG A 178 -19.80 18.64 26.31
C ARG A 178 -19.11 18.20 27.61
N GLU A 179 -17.88 18.65 27.88
CA GLU A 179 -17.09 18.09 28.98
C GLU A 179 -17.68 18.35 30.37
N GLU A 180 -18.50 19.39 30.54
CA GLU A 180 -19.08 19.74 31.86
C GLU A 180 -20.09 18.70 32.37
N GLY A 181 -20.81 18.04 31.46
CA GLY A 181 -21.73 16.95 31.78
C GLY A 181 -21.06 15.59 32.00
N ALA A 182 -19.79 15.43 31.61
CA ALA A 182 -19.07 14.16 31.67
C ALA A 182 -18.42 13.92 33.04
N SER A 183 -18.18 12.65 33.39
CA SER A 183 -17.43 12.27 34.60
C SER A 183 -15.97 12.74 34.54
N ASP A 184 -15.29 12.78 35.70
CA ASP A 184 -13.89 13.26 35.73
C ASP A 184 -12.93 12.39 34.91
N ARG A 185 -13.16 11.07 34.89
CA ARG A 185 -12.50 10.10 34.01
C ARG A 185 -12.62 10.51 32.54
N GLU A 186 -13.84 10.73 32.07
CA GLU A 186 -14.13 11.06 30.67
C GLU A 186 -13.59 12.44 30.29
N ARG A 187 -13.69 13.43 31.18
CA ARG A 187 -13.08 14.76 30.99
C ARG A 187 -11.57 14.65 30.76
N ARG A 188 -10.87 13.74 31.44
CA ARG A 188 -9.43 13.53 31.22
C ARG A 188 -9.14 12.96 29.83
N TYR A 189 -9.89 11.96 29.37
CA TYR A 189 -9.79 11.45 27.98
C TYR A 189 -10.01 12.54 26.94
N VAL A 190 -11.09 13.32 27.08
CA VAL A 190 -11.42 14.45 26.20
C VAL A 190 -10.29 15.48 26.20
N ARG A 191 -9.81 15.90 27.37
CA ARG A 191 -8.74 16.91 27.51
C ARG A 191 -7.40 16.42 26.99
N ALA A 192 -7.03 15.16 27.23
CA ALA A 192 -5.80 14.56 26.73
C ALA A 192 -5.76 14.55 25.19
N LEU A 193 -6.80 14.03 24.55
CA LEU A 193 -6.87 13.98 23.08
C LEU A 193 -7.03 15.38 22.46
N HIS A 194 -7.77 16.29 23.12
CA HIS A 194 -7.88 17.69 22.70
C HIS A 194 -6.53 18.40 22.72
N ALA A 195 -5.73 18.20 23.77
CA ALA A 195 -4.38 18.76 23.85
C ALA A 195 -3.47 18.15 22.77
N TYR A 196 -3.51 16.83 22.58
CA TYR A 196 -2.73 16.14 21.55
C TYR A 196 -3.03 16.64 20.13
N LEU A 197 -4.31 16.70 19.73
CA LEU A 197 -4.72 17.07 18.38
C LEU A 197 -4.51 18.57 18.04
N ASN A 198 -4.45 19.45 19.04
CA ASN A 198 -4.32 20.90 18.86
C ASN A 198 -2.93 21.46 19.24
N ALA A 199 -2.01 20.65 19.76
CA ALA A 199 -0.63 21.09 20.00
C ALA A 199 0.12 21.37 18.69
N GLU A 200 1.04 22.34 18.73
CA GLU A 200 1.94 22.62 17.60
C GLU A 200 2.84 21.40 17.28
N THR A 201 3.17 21.22 16.00
CA THR A 201 4.02 20.13 15.49
C THR A 201 5.01 20.63 14.44
N ASN A 202 5.43 21.91 14.55
CA ASN A 202 6.28 22.60 13.59
C ASN A 202 7.71 22.05 13.57
N ASP A 203 8.17 21.46 14.69
CA ASP A 203 9.45 20.80 14.81
C ASP A 203 9.39 19.46 15.58
N THR A 204 10.51 18.73 15.55
CA THR A 204 10.73 17.44 16.22
C THR A 204 10.52 17.48 17.74
N ALA A 205 10.93 18.56 18.43
CA ALA A 205 10.78 18.69 19.87
C ALA A 205 9.34 19.00 20.28
N GLN A 206 8.61 19.76 19.47
CA GLN A 206 7.17 19.99 19.66
C GLN A 206 6.36 18.69 19.50
N LYS A 207 6.57 17.94 18.40
CA LYS A 207 5.95 16.61 18.20
C LYS A 207 6.22 15.66 19.37
N ARG A 208 7.50 15.54 19.74
CA ARG A 208 7.93 14.68 20.84
C ARG A 208 7.26 15.06 22.16
N ARG A 209 7.21 16.36 22.48
CA ARG A 209 6.53 16.89 23.67
C ARG A 209 5.05 16.51 23.68
N ARG A 210 4.35 16.77 22.58
CA ARG A 210 2.93 16.43 22.40
C ARG A 210 2.65 14.94 22.68
N ALA A 211 3.52 14.05 22.20
CA ALA A 211 3.40 12.62 22.48
C ALA A 211 3.75 12.25 23.93
N GLU A 212 4.81 12.82 24.51
CA GLU A 212 5.16 12.60 25.92
C GLU A 212 4.04 13.08 26.87
N ASP A 213 3.44 14.24 26.61
CA ASP A 213 2.38 14.82 27.45
C ASP A 213 1.04 14.08 27.31
N TYR A 214 0.71 13.56 26.11
CA TYR A 214 -0.44 12.67 25.92
C TYR A 214 -0.27 11.32 26.63
N LEU A 215 0.94 10.74 26.60
CA LEU A 215 1.23 9.49 27.30
C LEU A 215 1.19 9.62 28.82
N ARG A 216 1.64 10.76 29.37
CA ARG A 216 1.46 11.11 30.79
C ARG A 216 -0.01 11.23 31.15
N ALA A 217 -0.81 11.92 30.33
CA ALA A 217 -2.24 12.07 30.60
C ALA A 217 -3.02 10.74 30.60
N LEU A 218 -2.60 9.75 29.81
CA LEU A 218 -3.13 8.38 29.87
C LEU A 218 -2.60 7.61 31.09
N GLU A 219 -1.35 7.83 31.49
CA GLU A 219 -0.76 7.29 32.74
C GLU A 219 -1.52 7.77 33.97
N ASP A 220 -1.80 9.08 34.05
CA ASP A 220 -2.56 9.70 35.14
C ASP A 220 -4.00 9.16 35.25
N ILE A 221 -4.63 8.80 34.12
CA ILE A 221 -5.94 8.13 34.12
C ILE A 221 -5.80 6.70 34.66
N ALA A 222 -4.83 5.92 34.19
CA ALA A 222 -4.63 4.54 34.66
C ALA A 222 -4.21 4.45 36.14
N LEU A 223 -3.58 5.50 36.69
CA LEU A 223 -3.21 5.60 38.10
C LEU A 223 -4.39 6.00 39.00
N ASP A 224 -5.20 7.00 38.61
CA ASP A 224 -6.38 7.43 39.37
C ASP A 224 -7.58 6.47 39.22
N TYR A 225 -7.66 5.74 38.10
CA TYR A 225 -8.71 4.76 37.78
C TYR A 225 -8.09 3.38 37.46
N PRO A 226 -7.55 2.65 38.45
CA PRO A 226 -6.80 1.41 38.23
C PRO A 226 -7.62 0.23 37.69
N ASP A 227 -8.95 0.36 37.58
CA ASP A 227 -9.82 -0.62 36.90
C ASP A 227 -10.13 -0.26 35.44
N ASP A 228 -9.65 0.89 34.96
CA ASP A 228 -9.76 1.33 33.57
C ASP A 228 -8.69 0.66 32.69
N LEU A 229 -8.97 -0.57 32.25
CA LEU A 229 -8.08 -1.33 31.38
C LEU A 229 -7.82 -0.64 30.03
N GLU A 230 -8.82 0.09 29.53
CA GLU A 230 -8.74 0.79 28.25
C GLU A 230 -7.72 1.95 28.32
N ALA A 231 -7.56 2.62 29.48
CA ALA A 231 -6.51 3.63 29.70
C ALA A 231 -5.12 3.02 29.47
N VAL A 232 -4.88 1.85 30.06
CA VAL A 232 -3.62 1.09 29.91
C VAL A 232 -3.45 0.63 28.46
N ALA A 233 -4.50 0.15 27.80
CA ALA A 233 -4.47 -0.28 26.41
C ALA A 233 -4.14 0.87 25.43
N PHE A 234 -4.76 2.05 25.61
CA PHE A 234 -4.45 3.24 24.83
C PHE A 234 -3.04 3.78 25.13
N GLN A 235 -2.57 3.70 26.38
CA GLN A 235 -1.21 4.08 26.73
C GLN A 235 -0.18 3.16 26.05
N ILE A 236 -0.40 1.84 26.08
CA ILE A 236 0.41 0.83 25.37
C ILE A 236 0.46 1.12 23.86
N PHE A 237 -0.69 1.36 23.23
CA PHE A 237 -0.77 1.73 21.81
C PHE A 237 0.01 3.03 21.53
N GLY A 238 -0.20 4.06 22.34
CA GLY A 238 0.49 5.33 22.21
C GLY A 238 2.01 5.19 22.32
N MET A 239 2.54 4.35 23.23
CA MET A 239 3.98 4.11 23.35
C MET A 239 4.59 3.51 22.08
N TRP A 240 3.81 2.76 21.29
CA TRP A 240 4.20 2.26 19.98
C TRP A 240 4.01 3.29 18.86
N ASP A 241 2.89 4.03 18.84
CA ASP A 241 2.56 4.96 17.76
C ASP A 241 3.30 6.30 17.83
N ALA A 242 3.73 6.71 19.03
CA ALA A 242 4.52 7.92 19.26
C ALA A 242 5.85 7.98 18.49
N ARG A 243 6.30 6.86 17.89
CA ARG A 243 7.39 6.85 16.89
C ARG A 243 7.11 7.79 15.69
N ARG A 244 5.84 8.07 15.37
CA ARG A 244 5.39 9.03 14.33
C ARG A 244 5.64 10.49 14.75
N ASP A 245 5.63 10.73 16.06
CA ASP A 245 5.91 12.01 16.73
C ASP A 245 7.36 12.03 17.30
N GLU A 246 8.28 11.29 16.67
CA GLU A 246 9.73 11.27 17.00
C GLU A 246 10.09 10.71 18.40
N LEU A 247 9.15 9.99 19.03
CA LEU A 247 9.27 9.35 20.35
C LEU A 247 9.22 7.82 20.22
N GLY A 248 10.35 7.19 19.91
CA GLY A 248 10.45 5.72 19.82
C GLY A 248 10.32 4.98 21.16
N ILE A 249 9.92 3.71 21.11
CA ILE A 249 9.67 2.85 22.28
C ILE A 249 10.92 2.72 23.17
N VAL A 250 10.89 3.34 24.35
CA VAL A 250 12.03 3.41 25.29
C VAL A 250 12.43 2.03 25.83
N SER A 251 11.47 1.19 26.22
CA SER A 251 11.73 -0.16 26.72
C SER A 251 10.60 -1.13 26.34
N HIS A 252 10.89 -2.08 25.45
CA HIS A 252 9.90 -3.09 25.08
C HIS A 252 9.55 -4.04 26.24
N LEU A 253 10.43 -4.17 27.23
CA LEU A 253 10.14 -4.97 28.44
C LEU A 253 9.17 -4.26 29.40
N ALA A 254 9.11 -2.92 29.37
CA ALA A 254 8.10 -2.17 30.12
C ALA A 254 6.71 -2.32 29.47
N VAL A 255 6.62 -2.12 28.15
CA VAL A 255 5.36 -2.30 27.40
C VAL A 255 4.85 -3.75 27.50
N GLU A 256 5.75 -4.74 27.42
CA GLU A 256 5.41 -6.16 27.64
C GLU A 256 4.91 -6.45 29.06
N ALA A 257 5.40 -5.75 30.09
CA ALA A 257 4.91 -5.91 31.46
C ALA A 257 3.50 -5.33 31.63
N LEU A 258 3.21 -4.17 31.02
CA LEU A 258 1.87 -3.59 30.99
C LEU A 258 0.89 -4.51 30.23
N LEU A 259 1.30 -5.02 29.07
CA LEU A 259 0.54 -6.01 28.30
C LEU A 259 0.29 -7.30 29.08
N ALA A 260 1.29 -7.83 29.80
CA ALA A 260 1.13 -9.05 30.58
C ALA A 260 0.13 -8.87 31.74
N GLU A 261 0.14 -7.72 32.43
CA GLU A 261 -0.85 -7.40 33.46
C GLU A 261 -2.25 -7.19 32.85
N LEU A 262 -2.33 -6.54 31.69
CA LEU A 262 -3.58 -6.35 30.94
C LEU A 262 -4.23 -7.71 30.59
N PHE A 263 -3.48 -8.65 29.98
CA PHE A 263 -3.99 -9.99 29.67
C PHE A 263 -4.25 -10.85 30.91
N ARG A 264 -3.53 -10.63 32.03
CA ARG A 264 -3.82 -11.29 33.31
C ARG A 264 -5.20 -10.91 33.86
N ARG A 265 -5.73 -9.74 33.48
CA ARG A 265 -7.05 -9.24 33.87
C ARG A 265 -8.11 -9.48 32.80
N ALA A 266 -7.77 -9.33 31.52
CA ALA A 266 -8.62 -9.55 30.37
C ALA A 266 -7.92 -10.42 29.30
N PRO A 267 -7.95 -11.77 29.42
CA PRO A 267 -7.20 -12.68 28.54
C PRO A 267 -7.62 -12.69 27.06
N MET A 268 -8.73 -12.03 26.71
CA MET A 268 -9.26 -11.90 25.35
C MET A 268 -9.40 -10.43 24.93
N HIS A 269 -8.61 -9.52 25.50
CA HIS A 269 -8.61 -8.11 25.12
C HIS A 269 -7.99 -7.93 23.72
N PRO A 270 -8.60 -7.13 22.82
CA PRO A 270 -8.02 -6.79 21.51
C PRO A 270 -6.57 -6.26 21.50
N ALA A 271 -6.01 -5.87 22.65
CA ALA A 271 -4.59 -5.49 22.79
C ALA A 271 -3.57 -6.58 22.39
N HIS A 272 -3.98 -7.83 22.08
CA HIS A 272 -3.12 -8.82 21.44
C HIS A 272 -2.46 -8.28 20.16
N HIS A 273 -3.20 -7.48 19.40
CA HIS A 273 -2.73 -6.66 18.29
C HIS A 273 -1.48 -5.82 18.66
N TYR A 274 -1.52 -5.11 19.78
CA TYR A 274 -0.41 -4.26 20.23
C TYR A 274 0.82 -5.06 20.66
N ARG A 275 0.64 -6.26 21.22
CA ARG A 275 1.76 -7.18 21.52
C ARG A 275 2.41 -7.76 20.27
N ILE A 276 1.64 -7.98 19.19
CA ILE A 276 2.20 -8.31 17.87
C ILE A 276 3.06 -7.14 17.37
N HIS A 277 2.50 -5.93 17.35
CA HIS A 277 3.18 -4.70 16.89
C HIS A 277 4.39 -4.28 17.75
N LEU A 278 4.47 -4.69 19.01
CA LEU A 278 5.62 -4.49 19.89
C LEU A 278 6.82 -5.39 19.52
N TRP A 279 6.57 -6.58 18.99
CA TRP A 279 7.59 -7.62 18.83
C TRP A 279 7.90 -8.00 17.39
N ASP A 280 7.03 -7.70 16.42
CA ASP A 280 7.18 -8.15 15.04
C ASP A 280 8.52 -7.71 14.42
N TYR A 281 8.90 -6.43 14.51
CA TYR A 281 10.19 -5.92 14.01
C TYR A 281 11.39 -6.17 14.96
N ARG A 282 11.26 -6.96 16.04
CA ARG A 282 12.37 -7.16 17.00
C ARG A 282 12.59 -8.57 17.53
N LYS A 283 11.54 -9.30 17.92
CA LYS A 283 11.63 -10.69 18.43
C LYS A 283 10.27 -11.38 18.34
N ALA A 284 9.86 -11.71 17.11
CA ALA A 284 8.51 -12.20 16.79
C ALA A 284 8.04 -13.41 17.63
N GLU A 285 8.96 -14.27 18.09
CA GLU A 285 8.62 -15.41 18.94
C GLU A 285 7.89 -15.02 20.24
N LYS A 286 8.15 -13.81 20.76
CA LYS A 286 7.47 -13.31 21.97
C LYS A 286 5.98 -13.03 21.79
N ALA A 287 5.53 -12.86 20.55
CA ALA A 287 4.13 -12.60 20.24
C ALA A 287 3.36 -13.84 19.76
N LEU A 288 3.95 -15.04 19.78
CA LEU A 288 3.29 -16.29 19.34
C LEU A 288 1.97 -16.61 20.07
N GLU A 289 1.85 -16.22 21.34
CA GLU A 289 0.61 -16.31 22.13
C GLU A 289 -0.45 -15.33 21.59
N SER A 290 -0.09 -14.06 21.42
CA SER A 290 -0.99 -13.07 20.85
C SER A 290 -1.32 -13.31 19.37
N ALA A 291 -0.44 -13.94 18.59
CA ALA A 291 -0.69 -14.34 17.20
C ALA A 291 -1.78 -15.43 17.08
N ARG A 292 -2.02 -16.20 18.16
CA ARG A 292 -3.16 -17.12 18.25
C ARG A 292 -4.42 -16.40 18.69
N LEU A 293 -4.31 -15.57 19.73
CA LEU A 293 -5.48 -14.94 20.37
C LEU A 293 -6.01 -13.68 19.65
N CYS A 294 -5.26 -13.07 18.73
CA CYS A 294 -5.64 -11.81 18.07
C CYS A 294 -6.99 -11.91 17.33
N GLY A 295 -7.11 -12.80 16.34
CA GLY A 295 -8.38 -13.03 15.62
C GLY A 295 -9.54 -13.38 16.57
N PRO A 296 -9.40 -14.44 17.40
CA PRO A 296 -10.41 -14.82 18.39
C PRO A 296 -10.77 -13.75 19.44
N SER A 297 -9.93 -12.75 19.69
CA SER A 297 -10.24 -11.64 20.62
C SER A 297 -11.25 -10.63 20.07
N ALA A 298 -11.34 -10.50 18.74
CA ALA A 298 -12.32 -9.65 18.05
C ALA A 298 -12.62 -10.21 16.64
N PRO A 299 -13.29 -11.37 16.55
CA PRO A 299 -13.42 -12.14 15.32
C PRO A 299 -14.24 -11.47 14.21
N ALA A 300 -15.04 -10.44 14.52
CA ALA A 300 -15.75 -9.65 13.51
C ALA A 300 -14.86 -8.63 12.78
N ILE A 301 -13.61 -8.43 13.22
CA ILE A 301 -12.70 -7.43 12.66
C ILE A 301 -11.65 -8.09 11.78
N ALA A 302 -11.74 -7.91 10.46
CA ALA A 302 -10.82 -8.48 9.48
C ALA A 302 -9.34 -8.27 9.84
N HIS A 303 -8.96 -7.03 10.19
CA HIS A 303 -7.57 -6.69 10.53
C HIS A 303 -7.00 -7.51 11.70
N MET A 304 -7.84 -7.93 12.66
CA MET A 304 -7.41 -8.76 13.80
C MET A 304 -7.01 -10.17 13.38
N TRP A 305 -7.54 -10.67 12.26
CA TRP A 305 -7.10 -11.91 11.62
C TRP A 305 -5.86 -11.73 10.74
N HIS A 306 -5.67 -10.54 10.14
CA HIS A 306 -4.46 -10.21 9.38
C HIS A 306 -3.21 -10.11 10.29
N MET A 307 -3.34 -9.43 11.44
CA MET A 307 -2.20 -9.13 12.32
C MET A 307 -1.30 -10.33 12.69
N PRO A 308 -1.81 -11.53 13.02
CA PRO A 308 -1.00 -12.74 13.18
C PRO A 308 -0.01 -13.04 12.05
N GLY A 309 -0.34 -12.68 10.80
CA GLY A 309 0.55 -12.83 9.64
C GLY A 309 1.89 -12.09 9.81
N HIS A 310 1.93 -11.00 10.58
CA HIS A 310 3.18 -10.33 10.95
C HIS A 310 4.15 -11.27 11.69
N ILE A 311 3.65 -12.11 12.59
CA ILE A 311 4.46 -13.02 13.38
C ILE A 311 4.78 -14.27 12.57
N TYR A 312 3.76 -14.91 12.00
CA TYR A 312 3.94 -16.18 11.29
C TYR A 312 4.85 -16.05 10.06
N SER A 313 4.71 -15.03 9.21
CA SER A 313 5.62 -14.83 8.06
C SER A 313 7.06 -14.48 8.45
N ARG A 314 7.30 -13.93 9.65
CA ARG A 314 8.66 -13.65 10.17
C ARG A 314 9.31 -14.87 10.81
N LEU A 315 8.51 -15.87 11.19
CA LEU A 315 8.97 -17.15 11.69
C LEU A 315 8.95 -18.23 10.60
N GLU A 316 8.80 -17.83 9.33
CA GLU A 316 8.75 -18.69 8.14
C GLU A 316 7.57 -19.68 8.13
N ARG A 317 6.56 -19.45 8.99
CA ARG A 317 5.33 -20.23 9.16
C ARG A 317 4.25 -19.75 8.19
N TYR A 318 4.53 -19.84 6.90
CA TYR A 318 3.69 -19.20 5.88
C TYR A 318 2.30 -19.84 5.73
N GLU A 319 2.14 -21.13 6.04
CA GLU A 319 0.85 -21.83 5.97
C GLU A 319 -0.17 -21.24 6.97
N GLU A 320 0.22 -21.11 8.24
CA GLU A 320 -0.64 -20.48 9.26
C GLU A 320 -0.85 -18.99 8.96
N ALA A 321 0.14 -18.34 8.36
CA ALA A 321 0.01 -16.96 7.90
C ALA A 321 -0.97 -16.81 6.73
N VAL A 322 -1.12 -17.82 5.85
CA VAL A 322 -2.15 -17.84 4.80
C VAL A 322 -3.54 -17.99 5.43
N ILE A 323 -3.75 -18.99 6.29
CA ILE A 323 -5.08 -19.30 6.86
C ILE A 323 -5.69 -18.08 7.56
N LEU A 324 -4.92 -17.38 8.38
CA LEU A 324 -5.41 -16.24 9.16
C LEU A 324 -5.64 -15.00 8.29
N GLN A 325 -4.86 -14.79 7.23
CA GLN A 325 -5.13 -13.71 6.28
C GLN A 325 -6.24 -14.03 5.28
N GLU A 326 -6.47 -15.31 4.99
CA GLU A 326 -7.65 -15.76 4.25
C GLU A 326 -8.92 -15.53 5.10
N ALA A 327 -8.87 -15.80 6.41
CA ALA A 327 -9.94 -15.42 7.34
C ALA A 327 -10.17 -13.90 7.37
N SER A 328 -9.11 -13.09 7.37
CA SER A 328 -9.19 -11.62 7.25
C SER A 328 -9.95 -11.19 5.99
N ALA A 329 -9.59 -11.71 4.82
CA ALA A 329 -10.22 -11.36 3.55
C ALA A 329 -11.71 -11.74 3.56
N ARG A 330 -12.03 -12.96 4.01
CA ARG A 330 -13.41 -13.48 4.07
C ARG A 330 -14.32 -12.63 4.98
N VAL A 331 -13.84 -12.23 6.16
CA VAL A 331 -14.57 -11.34 7.09
C VAL A 331 -14.83 -9.95 6.47
N ASP A 332 -13.84 -9.35 5.81
CA ASP A 332 -14.03 -8.09 5.07
C ASP A 332 -15.09 -8.26 3.96
N HIS A 333 -15.03 -9.34 3.17
CA HIS A 333 -16.02 -9.59 2.11
C HIS A 333 -17.44 -9.82 2.63
N ALA A 334 -17.61 -10.51 3.76
CA ALA A 334 -18.92 -10.73 4.38
C ALA A 334 -19.51 -9.40 4.89
N HIS A 335 -18.70 -8.55 5.54
CA HIS A 335 -19.13 -7.22 5.98
C HIS A 335 -19.47 -6.31 4.79
N GLN A 336 -18.61 -6.28 3.77
CA GLN A 336 -18.82 -5.49 2.55
C GLN A 336 -20.12 -5.88 1.85
N ARG A 337 -20.39 -7.19 1.70
CA ARG A 337 -21.67 -7.71 1.18
C ARG A 337 -22.86 -7.31 2.05
N ARG A 338 -22.77 -7.50 3.37
CA ARG A 338 -23.87 -7.20 4.32
C ARG A 338 -24.30 -5.73 4.30
N PHE A 339 -23.36 -4.81 4.10
CA PHE A 339 -23.63 -3.37 4.18
C PHE A 339 -23.59 -2.64 2.83
N GLY A 340 -23.28 -3.28 1.70
CA GLY A 340 -23.19 -2.58 0.41
C GLY A 340 -21.97 -1.64 0.32
N LEU A 341 -20.81 -2.11 0.79
CA LEU A 341 -19.54 -1.37 0.70
C LEU A 341 -18.68 -1.85 -0.47
N LEU A 342 -18.01 -0.91 -1.13
CA LEU A 342 -16.87 -1.17 -2.02
C LEU A 342 -15.62 -1.48 -1.18
N PRO A 343 -14.67 -2.29 -1.66
CA PRO A 343 -13.61 -2.77 -0.78
C PRO A 343 -12.65 -1.69 -0.27
N ASP A 344 -12.21 -0.75 -1.11
CA ASP A 344 -11.35 0.37 -0.71
C ASP A 344 -12.09 1.47 0.10
N GLU A 345 -13.39 1.31 0.46
CA GLU A 345 -13.97 2.08 1.59
C GLU A 345 -13.38 1.60 2.94
N ILE A 346 -12.88 0.37 3.02
CA ILE A 346 -12.15 -0.17 4.17
C ILE A 346 -10.65 0.01 3.93
N HIS A 347 -10.07 1.03 4.57
CA HIS A 347 -8.67 1.48 4.34
C HIS A 347 -7.56 0.41 4.45
N ASN A 348 -7.77 -0.69 5.16
CA ASN A 348 -6.80 -1.79 5.28
C ASN A 348 -7.04 -2.94 4.28
N TYR A 349 -8.16 -2.96 3.56
CA TYR A 349 -8.57 -4.09 2.71
C TYR A 349 -7.51 -4.47 1.66
N SER A 350 -7.02 -3.48 0.91
CA SER A 350 -6.03 -3.71 -0.15
C SER A 350 -4.69 -4.19 0.41
N HIS A 351 -4.30 -3.73 1.60
CA HIS A 351 -3.10 -4.16 2.32
C HIS A 351 -3.21 -5.61 2.82
N ASN A 352 -4.34 -5.96 3.45
CA ASN A 352 -4.61 -7.30 3.95
C ASN A 352 -4.50 -8.34 2.82
N ASN A 353 -5.11 -8.05 1.67
CA ASN A 353 -5.13 -8.94 0.50
C ASN A 353 -3.79 -8.99 -0.27
N GLU A 354 -3.02 -7.89 -0.30
CA GLU A 354 -1.67 -7.86 -0.88
C GLU A 354 -0.71 -8.79 -0.14
N TRP A 355 -0.77 -8.83 1.19
CA TRP A 355 0.01 -9.78 1.98
C TRP A 355 -0.48 -11.22 1.85
N LEU A 356 -1.80 -11.45 1.74
CA LEU A 356 -2.35 -12.78 1.47
C LEU A 356 -1.80 -13.35 0.15
N ALA A 357 -1.85 -12.58 -0.94
CA ALA A 357 -1.27 -12.98 -2.23
C ALA A 357 0.23 -13.30 -2.14
N ARG A 358 0.99 -12.53 -1.35
CA ARG A 358 2.43 -12.78 -1.11
C ARG A 358 2.68 -14.09 -0.35
N ASN A 359 1.91 -14.38 0.69
CA ASN A 359 2.08 -15.63 1.44
C ASN A 359 1.58 -16.85 0.65
N LEU A 360 0.53 -16.70 -0.16
CA LEU A 360 0.08 -17.71 -1.12
C LEU A 360 1.20 -18.07 -2.13
N SER A 361 1.96 -17.07 -2.63
CA SER A 361 3.20 -17.31 -3.41
C SER A 361 4.20 -18.18 -2.65
N PHE A 362 4.44 -17.88 -1.37
CA PHE A 362 5.46 -18.58 -0.57
C PHE A 362 5.12 -20.04 -0.27
N VAL A 363 3.84 -20.34 0.02
CA VAL A 363 3.37 -21.73 0.20
C VAL A 363 3.08 -22.45 -1.12
N GLY A 364 3.03 -21.75 -2.25
CA GLY A 364 2.82 -22.34 -3.57
C GLY A 364 1.35 -22.56 -3.97
N ARG A 365 0.40 -21.87 -3.32
CA ARG A 365 -0.99 -21.73 -3.80
C ARG A 365 -1.01 -20.64 -4.88
N VAL A 366 -0.36 -20.91 -6.01
CA VAL A 366 -0.08 -19.97 -7.10
C VAL A 366 -1.37 -19.54 -7.81
N ASP A 367 -2.29 -20.48 -8.05
CA ASP A 367 -3.58 -20.20 -8.70
C ASP A 367 -4.42 -19.24 -7.83
N ASP A 368 -4.45 -19.44 -6.51
CA ASP A 368 -5.12 -18.53 -5.58
C ASP A 368 -4.44 -17.15 -5.51
N ALA A 369 -3.10 -17.11 -5.48
CA ALA A 369 -2.35 -15.87 -5.46
C ALA A 369 -2.64 -15.02 -6.72
N VAL A 370 -2.64 -15.67 -7.90
CA VAL A 370 -2.95 -15.03 -9.18
C VAL A 370 -4.42 -14.61 -9.24
N ARG A 371 -5.36 -15.47 -8.86
CA ARG A 371 -6.81 -15.12 -8.83
C ARG A 371 -7.12 -13.99 -7.87
N LEU A 372 -6.41 -13.89 -6.74
CA LEU A 372 -6.55 -12.78 -5.80
C LEU A 372 -5.95 -11.47 -6.37
N ALA A 373 -4.76 -11.54 -6.97
CA ALA A 373 -4.14 -10.39 -7.63
C ALA A 373 -5.00 -9.86 -8.80
N CYS A 374 -5.55 -10.76 -9.62
CA CYS A 374 -6.54 -10.43 -10.66
C CYS A 374 -7.81 -9.82 -10.06
N ASN A 375 -8.34 -10.36 -8.96
CA ASN A 375 -9.53 -9.81 -8.32
C ASN A 375 -9.32 -8.38 -7.79
N LEU A 376 -8.13 -8.07 -7.23
CA LEU A 376 -7.75 -6.70 -6.86
C LEU A 376 -7.65 -5.74 -8.06
N ILE A 377 -7.40 -6.25 -9.28
CA ILE A 377 -7.44 -5.49 -10.54
C ILE A 377 -8.88 -5.34 -11.07
N GLU A 378 -9.74 -6.35 -10.86
CA GLU A 378 -11.17 -6.34 -11.21
C GLU A 378 -11.95 -5.30 -10.42
N LEU A 379 -11.55 -5.01 -9.18
CA LEU A 379 -12.24 -4.06 -8.31
C LEU A 379 -12.45 -2.68 -8.95
N PRO A 380 -13.57 -2.00 -8.65
CA PRO A 380 -13.91 -0.71 -9.22
C PRO A 380 -12.86 0.34 -8.93
N ARG A 381 -12.40 1.06 -9.97
CA ARG A 381 -11.60 2.27 -9.79
C ARG A 381 -12.48 3.39 -9.28
N HIS A 382 -11.96 4.19 -8.35
CA HIS A 382 -12.67 5.33 -7.80
C HIS A 382 -11.72 6.53 -7.63
N PRO A 383 -12.07 7.75 -8.10
CA PRO A 383 -11.14 8.89 -8.07
C PRO A 383 -10.63 9.26 -6.68
N LYS A 384 -11.42 8.95 -5.63
CA LYS A 384 -11.11 9.20 -4.21
C LYS A 384 -10.47 7.99 -3.49
N LEU A 385 -10.77 6.75 -3.90
CA LEU A 385 -10.44 5.52 -3.12
C LEU A 385 -9.42 4.63 -3.85
N ASN A 386 -9.85 3.95 -4.92
CA ASN A 386 -9.06 2.95 -5.64
C ASN A 386 -8.51 3.53 -6.95
N ARG A 387 -7.24 3.94 -6.97
CA ARG A 387 -6.56 4.50 -8.16
C ARG A 387 -5.36 3.64 -8.55
N VAL A 388 -5.03 3.61 -9.84
CA VAL A 388 -3.85 2.88 -10.32
C VAL A 388 -2.54 3.50 -9.80
N ASP A 389 -2.49 4.82 -9.60
CA ASP A 389 -1.32 5.58 -9.08
C ASP A 389 -1.27 5.70 -7.53
N SER A 390 -2.16 5.02 -6.80
CA SER A 390 -2.21 5.04 -5.33
C SER A 390 -1.69 3.73 -4.70
N GLY A 391 -1.97 3.52 -3.41
CA GLY A 391 -1.78 2.24 -2.72
C GLY A 391 -3.07 1.41 -2.63
N GLY A 392 -4.11 1.74 -3.40
CA GLY A 392 -5.37 1.00 -3.44
C GLY A 392 -5.28 -0.31 -4.23
N SER A 393 -6.37 -1.09 -4.20
CA SER A 393 -6.42 -2.45 -4.78
C SER A 393 -5.91 -2.55 -6.22
N SER A 394 -6.28 -1.62 -7.11
CA SER A 394 -5.88 -1.62 -8.53
C SER A 394 -4.37 -1.56 -8.74
N SER A 395 -3.65 -0.94 -7.79
CA SER A 395 -2.20 -0.74 -7.83
C SER A 395 -1.47 -1.95 -7.23
N LEU A 396 -1.91 -2.40 -6.05
CA LEU A 396 -1.33 -3.55 -5.36
C LEU A 396 -1.60 -4.87 -6.12
N GLY A 397 -2.79 -5.02 -6.72
CA GLY A 397 -3.14 -6.17 -7.57
C GLY A 397 -2.22 -6.30 -8.79
N ARG A 398 -1.92 -5.17 -9.48
CA ARG A 398 -0.93 -5.14 -10.58
C ARG A 398 0.45 -5.59 -10.12
N GLN A 399 0.92 -5.02 -9.01
CA GLN A 399 2.23 -5.37 -8.47
C GLN A 399 2.32 -6.85 -8.09
N ARG A 400 1.30 -7.39 -7.41
CA ARG A 400 1.24 -8.82 -7.07
C ARG A 400 1.19 -9.69 -8.32
N LEU A 401 0.39 -9.33 -9.34
CA LEU A 401 0.28 -10.12 -10.57
C LEU A 401 1.62 -10.14 -11.33
N PHE A 402 2.30 -9.00 -11.48
CA PHE A 402 3.59 -8.94 -12.16
C PHE A 402 4.65 -9.78 -11.42
N ASP A 403 4.75 -9.63 -10.11
CA ASP A 403 5.68 -10.41 -9.28
C ASP A 403 5.36 -11.92 -9.38
N LEU A 404 4.09 -12.33 -9.29
CA LEU A 404 3.67 -13.74 -9.37
C LEU A 404 3.96 -14.38 -10.74
N LEU A 405 3.66 -13.67 -11.82
CA LEU A 405 3.92 -14.14 -13.19
C LEU A 405 5.42 -14.37 -13.42
N ALA A 406 6.29 -13.53 -12.86
CA ALA A 406 7.73 -13.67 -12.92
C ALA A 406 8.29 -14.74 -11.94
N GLU A 407 7.94 -14.67 -10.65
CA GLU A 407 8.42 -15.57 -9.58
C GLU A 407 8.12 -17.04 -9.91
N HIS A 408 6.91 -17.35 -10.39
CA HIS A 408 6.48 -18.71 -10.73
C HIS A 408 6.64 -19.06 -12.21
N ARG A 409 7.23 -18.15 -13.00
CA ARG A 409 7.55 -18.33 -14.43
C ARG A 409 6.35 -18.74 -15.28
N LEU A 410 5.24 -18.05 -15.05
CA LEU A 410 3.95 -18.29 -15.69
C LEU A 410 3.91 -17.65 -17.08
N TRP A 411 4.87 -18.01 -17.94
CA TRP A 411 5.12 -17.32 -19.21
C TRP A 411 3.95 -17.47 -20.20
N ASP A 412 3.39 -18.67 -20.35
CA ASP A 412 2.22 -18.91 -21.21
C ASP A 412 0.99 -18.11 -20.74
N LEU A 413 0.77 -18.03 -19.43
CA LEU A 413 -0.29 -17.21 -18.84
C LEU A 413 -0.01 -15.71 -19.04
N THR A 414 1.25 -15.27 -18.90
CA THR A 414 1.65 -13.89 -19.19
C THR A 414 1.31 -13.52 -20.63
N ILE A 415 1.60 -14.40 -21.60
CA ILE A 415 1.26 -14.22 -23.01
C ILE A 415 -0.25 -14.21 -23.24
N ALA A 416 -1.01 -15.10 -22.59
CA ALA A 416 -2.47 -15.10 -22.64
C ALA A 416 -3.12 -13.85 -22.03
N LEU A 417 -2.43 -13.17 -21.11
CA LEU A 417 -2.91 -11.95 -20.44
C LEU A 417 -2.55 -10.64 -21.16
N VAL A 418 -1.66 -10.64 -22.16
CA VAL A 418 -1.17 -9.39 -22.81
C VAL A 418 -2.32 -8.55 -23.38
N ASP A 419 -3.26 -9.19 -24.05
CA ASP A 419 -4.38 -8.55 -24.73
C ASP A 419 -5.62 -8.44 -23.81
N SER A 420 -5.39 -8.18 -22.52
CA SER A 420 -6.41 -8.10 -21.46
C SER A 420 -6.21 -6.91 -20.50
N PRO A 421 -7.24 -6.46 -19.77
CA PRO A 421 -7.12 -5.37 -18.78
C PRO A 421 -6.19 -5.65 -17.58
N TYR A 422 -5.71 -6.89 -17.45
CA TYR A 422 -4.76 -7.28 -16.40
C TYR A 422 -3.32 -6.85 -16.72
N LEU A 423 -2.93 -6.84 -18.01
CA LEU A 423 -1.62 -6.38 -18.50
C LEU A 423 -1.76 -5.23 -19.52
N GLU A 424 -2.77 -4.37 -19.33
CA GLU A 424 -2.98 -3.16 -20.12
C GLU A 424 -1.78 -2.17 -20.04
N PRO A 425 -1.50 -1.39 -21.10
CA PRO A 425 -0.49 -0.32 -21.06
C PRO A 425 -0.67 0.64 -19.88
N GLN A 426 0.43 1.16 -19.35
CA GLN A 426 0.43 2.07 -18.19
C GLN A 426 0.83 3.50 -18.59
N ASP A 427 0.16 4.50 -18.03
CA ASP A 427 0.46 5.93 -18.26
C ASP A 427 1.78 6.38 -17.61
N ASP A 428 2.28 5.59 -16.65
CA ASP A 428 3.54 5.83 -15.94
C ASP A 428 4.68 5.04 -16.60
N GLU A 429 5.72 5.76 -17.04
CA GLU A 429 6.83 5.20 -17.81
C GLU A 429 7.58 4.09 -17.05
N ASP A 430 7.77 4.21 -15.74
CA ASP A 430 8.48 3.18 -14.95
C ASP A 430 7.69 1.86 -14.95
N ARG A 431 6.37 1.93 -14.75
CA ARG A 431 5.47 0.76 -14.76
C ARG A 431 5.25 0.19 -16.16
N GLU A 432 5.25 1.02 -17.20
CA GLU A 432 5.20 0.55 -18.59
C GLU A 432 6.49 -0.18 -18.95
N LEU A 433 7.65 0.32 -18.50
CA LEU A 433 8.93 -0.37 -18.62
C LEU A 433 8.96 -1.71 -17.84
N ASP A 434 8.38 -1.77 -16.64
CA ASP A 434 8.17 -3.05 -15.92
C ASP A 434 7.30 -4.02 -16.73
N ARG A 435 6.17 -3.55 -17.28
CA ARG A 435 5.22 -4.34 -18.08
C ARG A 435 5.84 -4.88 -19.36
N LEU A 436 6.55 -4.03 -20.11
CA LEU A 436 7.25 -4.39 -21.34
C LEU A 436 8.35 -5.42 -21.05
N ALA A 437 9.11 -5.27 -19.97
CA ALA A 437 10.13 -6.24 -19.59
C ALA A 437 9.55 -7.60 -19.22
N LEU A 438 8.42 -7.64 -18.48
CA LEU A 438 7.71 -8.88 -18.16
C LEU A 438 7.21 -9.58 -19.43
N ILE A 439 6.51 -8.87 -20.32
CA ILE A 439 5.94 -9.44 -21.54
C ILE A 439 7.05 -9.87 -22.52
N GLY A 440 8.12 -9.08 -22.66
CA GLY A 440 9.27 -9.42 -23.50
C GLY A 440 10.02 -10.66 -22.99
N SER A 441 10.16 -10.79 -21.67
CA SER A 441 10.76 -11.98 -21.04
C SER A 441 9.89 -13.22 -21.26
N ALA A 442 8.57 -13.11 -21.06
CA ALA A 442 7.64 -14.19 -21.34
C ALA A 442 7.63 -14.58 -22.83
N ALA A 443 7.68 -13.60 -23.74
CA ALA A 443 7.75 -13.83 -25.19
C ALA A 443 9.03 -14.58 -25.57
N ALA A 444 10.17 -14.20 -24.99
CA ALA A 444 11.43 -14.87 -25.21
C ALA A 444 11.38 -16.33 -24.71
N MET A 445 10.88 -16.57 -23.49
CA MET A 445 10.80 -17.92 -22.89
C MET A 445 9.71 -18.82 -23.51
N THR A 446 8.71 -18.27 -24.17
CA THR A 446 7.71 -19.04 -24.96
C THR A 446 8.10 -19.21 -26.42
N GLY A 447 9.12 -18.49 -26.90
CA GLY A 447 9.58 -18.54 -28.29
C GLY A 447 8.79 -17.64 -29.26
N ASP A 448 7.97 -16.71 -28.77
CA ASP A 448 7.35 -15.66 -29.58
C ASP A 448 8.41 -14.60 -29.97
N ALA A 449 9.26 -14.98 -30.93
CA ALA A 449 10.35 -14.15 -31.43
C ALA A 449 9.84 -12.83 -32.07
N ALA A 450 8.62 -12.81 -32.60
CA ALA A 450 8.01 -11.62 -33.18
C ALA A 450 7.68 -10.58 -32.09
N ARG A 451 7.02 -11.00 -31.00
CA ARG A 451 6.75 -10.13 -29.84
C ARG A 451 8.03 -9.75 -29.10
N THR A 452 9.00 -10.67 -29.02
CA THR A 452 10.32 -10.42 -28.41
C THR A 452 11.05 -9.27 -29.10
N GLU A 453 11.24 -9.34 -30.43
CA GLU A 453 11.94 -8.25 -31.15
C GLU A 453 11.09 -6.98 -31.26
N ALA A 454 9.76 -7.05 -31.27
CA ALA A 454 8.90 -5.86 -31.20
C ALA A 454 9.09 -5.08 -29.89
N ILE A 455 9.15 -5.77 -28.75
CA ILE A 455 9.38 -5.15 -27.44
C ILE A 455 10.84 -4.65 -27.31
N LEU A 456 11.80 -5.42 -27.81
CA LEU A 456 13.19 -4.95 -27.86
C LEU A 456 13.36 -3.73 -28.79
N ALA A 457 12.55 -3.60 -29.85
CA ALA A 457 12.54 -2.40 -30.68
C ALA A 457 11.97 -1.17 -29.95
N ASP A 458 10.83 -1.28 -29.26
CA ASP A 458 10.26 -0.17 -28.47
C ASP A 458 11.21 0.27 -27.35
N LEU A 459 11.83 -0.67 -26.63
CA LEU A 459 12.84 -0.36 -25.61
C LEU A 459 14.07 0.33 -26.21
N ARG A 460 14.55 -0.09 -27.39
CA ARG A 460 15.64 0.59 -28.12
C ARG A 460 15.23 1.99 -28.59
N GLU A 461 13.98 2.20 -29.01
CA GLU A 461 13.49 3.53 -29.40
C GLU A 461 13.35 4.47 -28.19
N ARG A 462 12.81 3.98 -27.06
CA ARG A 462 12.79 4.72 -25.78
C ARG A 462 14.19 5.17 -25.36
N LEU A 463 15.16 4.27 -25.47
CA LEU A 463 16.57 4.55 -25.15
C LEU A 463 17.13 5.65 -26.07
N ALA A 464 16.98 5.49 -27.39
CA ALA A 464 17.47 6.46 -28.37
C ALA A 464 16.84 7.86 -28.22
N ARG A 465 15.54 7.94 -27.86
CA ARG A 465 14.88 9.23 -27.55
C ARG A 465 15.49 9.90 -26.32
N ILE A 466 15.78 9.15 -25.25
CA ILE A 466 16.46 9.68 -24.05
C ILE A 466 17.88 10.16 -24.39
N GLU A 467 18.64 9.41 -25.18
CA GLU A 467 20.00 9.78 -25.61
C GLU A 467 20.00 11.03 -26.52
N GLN A 468 18.98 11.20 -27.35
CA GLN A 468 18.79 12.40 -28.18
C GLN A 468 18.45 13.64 -27.33
N ASP A 469 17.54 13.50 -26.36
CA ASP A 469 17.21 14.59 -25.41
C ASP A 469 18.46 14.98 -24.59
N GLU A 470 19.19 13.99 -24.08
CA GLU A 470 20.43 14.13 -23.31
C GLU A 470 21.51 14.86 -24.11
N GLY A 471 21.75 14.45 -25.37
CA GLY A 471 22.69 15.11 -26.27
C GLY A 471 22.29 16.55 -26.61
N THR A 472 20.99 16.81 -26.77
CA THR A 472 20.46 18.16 -27.04
C THR A 472 20.64 19.09 -25.83
N ALA A 473 20.35 18.60 -24.62
CA ALA A 473 20.55 19.34 -23.38
C ALA A 473 22.04 19.64 -23.10
N VAL A 474 22.92 18.66 -23.31
CA VAL A 474 24.38 18.84 -23.21
C VAL A 474 24.88 19.87 -24.23
N ALA A 475 24.43 19.82 -25.49
CA ALA A 475 24.82 20.78 -26.50
C ALA A 475 24.42 22.23 -26.12
N ALA A 476 23.17 22.45 -25.70
CA ALA A 476 22.68 23.77 -25.31
C ALA A 476 23.36 24.32 -24.03
N ALA A 477 23.69 23.44 -23.08
CA ALA A 477 24.46 23.79 -21.88
C ALA A 477 25.90 24.18 -22.22
N LEU A 478 26.54 23.45 -23.14
CA LEU A 478 27.90 23.75 -23.62
C LEU A 478 27.95 25.02 -24.46
N GLU A 479 26.98 25.28 -25.34
CA GLU A 479 26.87 26.55 -26.07
C GLU A 479 26.70 27.75 -25.11
N THR A 480 25.86 27.57 -24.08
CA THR A 480 25.68 28.58 -23.02
C THR A 480 26.97 28.80 -22.23
N PHE A 481 27.66 27.74 -21.82
CA PHE A 481 28.95 27.85 -21.14
C PHE A 481 29.99 28.55 -22.00
N ASP A 482 30.13 28.15 -23.27
CA ASP A 482 31.15 28.68 -24.18
C ASP A 482 30.90 30.15 -24.56
N ARG A 483 29.63 30.57 -24.63
CA ARG A 483 29.22 31.98 -24.78
C ARG A 483 29.55 32.83 -23.55
N ASP A 484 29.21 32.32 -22.37
CA ASP A 484 29.31 33.08 -21.11
C ASP A 484 30.75 33.07 -20.56
N HIS A 485 31.58 32.11 -20.98
CA HIS A 485 33.01 31.98 -20.66
C HIS A 485 33.83 31.91 -21.96
N PRO A 486 34.02 33.01 -22.71
CA PRO A 486 34.85 33.00 -23.92
C PRO A 486 36.30 32.57 -23.63
N LEU A 487 37.01 32.09 -24.65
CA LEU A 487 38.43 31.74 -24.52
C LEU A 487 39.28 33.00 -24.18
N PRO A 488 40.37 32.86 -23.41
CA PRO A 488 41.35 33.92 -23.26
C PRO A 488 41.87 34.34 -24.64
N VAL A 489 41.78 35.63 -24.96
CA VAL A 489 42.28 36.16 -26.22
C VAL A 489 43.81 36.26 -26.13
N GLU A 490 44.53 35.47 -26.95
CA GLU A 490 45.97 35.66 -27.11
C GLU A 490 46.25 37.10 -27.54
N ALA A 491 47.22 37.76 -26.89
CA ALA A 491 47.59 39.13 -27.21
C ALA A 491 48.08 39.19 -28.66
N ALA A 492 47.38 39.96 -29.50
CA ALA A 492 47.67 40.03 -30.93
C ALA A 492 49.14 40.42 -31.19
N PRO A 493 49.81 39.79 -32.18
CA PRO A 493 51.23 40.03 -32.44
C PRO A 493 51.46 41.50 -32.81
N VAL A 494 52.35 42.16 -32.05
CA VAL A 494 52.69 43.57 -32.25
C VAL A 494 53.38 43.75 -33.61
N GLU A 495 52.81 44.58 -34.48
CA GLU A 495 53.41 44.89 -35.78
C GLU A 495 54.78 45.55 -35.62
N THR A 496 55.80 44.99 -36.27
CA THR A 496 57.17 45.51 -36.20
C THR A 496 57.36 46.71 -37.12
N THR A 497 57.53 47.89 -36.53
CA THR A 497 58.06 49.08 -37.25
C THR A 497 59.59 49.19 -37.08
N PRO A 498 60.33 49.60 -38.12
CA PRO A 498 61.80 49.46 -38.13
C PRO A 498 62.58 50.65 -37.56
N SER A 499 63.54 50.34 -36.68
CA SER A 499 64.89 50.94 -36.59
C SER A 499 65.07 52.46 -36.77
N GLU A 500 65.44 53.15 -35.68
CA GLU A 500 66.55 54.12 -35.71
C GLU A 500 67.38 54.08 -34.40
N THR A 501 68.55 54.71 -34.34
CA THR A 501 69.71 54.17 -33.57
C THR A 501 70.46 55.15 -32.65
N PHE A 502 71.13 54.59 -31.62
CA PHE A 502 72.18 55.18 -30.75
C PHE A 502 71.72 56.28 -29.73
N PRO A 503 72.55 56.62 -28.70
CA PRO A 503 73.17 55.70 -27.74
C PRO A 503 73.15 56.19 -26.26
N ALA A 504 73.48 55.27 -25.33
CA ALA A 504 74.16 55.43 -24.03
C ALA A 504 74.01 56.72 -23.17
N GLU A 505 73.62 56.54 -21.89
CA GLU A 505 74.50 56.77 -20.71
C GLU A 505 73.91 56.17 -19.41
N SER A 506 74.47 56.46 -18.23
CA SER A 506 74.45 55.56 -17.06
C SER A 506 74.10 56.19 -15.69
N VAL A 507 73.24 55.50 -14.89
CA VAL A 507 73.36 55.33 -13.41
C VAL A 507 73.13 56.62 -12.55
N PRO A 508 72.88 56.64 -11.21
CA PRO A 508 72.36 55.65 -10.22
C PRO A 508 71.07 56.08 -9.44
N SER A 509 70.58 55.20 -8.55
CA SER A 509 69.98 55.52 -7.21
C SER A 509 68.60 56.23 -7.14
N GLU A 510 67.87 56.31 -6.00
CA GLU A 510 68.21 56.02 -4.58
C GLU A 510 66.96 55.65 -3.69
N SER A 511 67.24 55.19 -2.46
CA SER A 511 66.52 55.36 -1.17
C SER A 511 65.05 54.87 -0.91
N THR A 512 64.98 53.84 -0.05
CA THR A 512 63.95 53.54 1.00
C THR A 512 63.73 54.71 2.00
N PRO A 513 62.60 54.83 2.76
CA PRO A 513 62.16 53.94 3.88
C PRO A 513 60.62 53.88 4.15
N ALA A 514 60.06 53.40 5.28
CA ALA A 514 60.19 52.15 6.07
C ALA A 514 59.16 52.15 7.26
N ALA A 515 59.12 51.07 8.09
CA ALA A 515 58.35 50.88 9.35
C ALA A 515 56.81 50.68 9.22
N SER A 516 56.07 49.95 10.09
CA SER A 516 56.33 48.94 11.17
C SER A 516 54.95 48.32 11.59
N GLY A 517 54.75 47.28 12.43
CA GLY A 517 55.62 46.31 13.14
C GLY A 517 54.90 45.69 14.38
N ALA A 518 55.48 44.63 15.00
CA ALA A 518 55.09 43.99 16.30
C ALA A 518 53.78 43.12 16.34
N THR A 519 53.58 42.06 17.16
CA THR A 519 54.45 41.23 18.06
C THR A 519 53.75 39.93 18.55
N GLY A 520 54.47 38.78 18.62
CA GLY A 520 54.27 37.65 19.58
C GLY A 520 53.01 36.76 19.46
N ALA A 521 52.90 35.60 20.14
CA ALA A 521 53.88 34.70 20.79
C ALA A 521 53.28 33.28 21.05
N GLU A 522 54.12 32.27 21.28
CA GLU A 522 53.82 30.82 21.50
C GLU A 522 53.52 30.48 23.01
N PRO A 523 53.33 29.21 23.55
CA PRO A 523 53.93 27.91 23.14
C PRO A 523 53.16 26.55 23.40
N GLY A 524 53.79 25.42 23.01
CA GLY A 524 53.74 24.10 23.72
C GLY A 524 52.93 22.95 23.05
N ALA A 525 53.44 21.80 22.55
CA ALA A 525 54.62 20.91 22.80
C ALA A 525 54.39 19.79 23.86
N PRO A 526 55.22 18.70 23.96
CA PRO A 526 56.25 18.13 23.07
C PRO A 526 55.75 16.79 22.41
N ILE A 527 56.45 15.70 22.01
CA ILE A 527 57.81 15.12 22.19
C ILE A 527 58.27 14.36 20.90
N ALA A 528 59.22 13.40 20.95
CA ALA A 528 59.89 12.76 19.79
C ALA A 528 60.54 11.37 20.09
N ARG A 529 61.16 10.74 19.06
CA ARG A 529 62.04 9.51 18.94
C ARG A 529 61.56 8.59 17.79
N GLY A 530 62.38 7.85 17.02
CA GLY A 530 63.85 7.76 16.88
C GLY A 530 64.28 6.66 15.85
N PRO A 531 65.52 6.64 15.28
CA PRO A 531 65.82 5.92 14.01
C PRO A 531 67.00 4.90 13.99
N SER A 532 67.13 4.13 12.89
CA SER A 532 68.33 3.41 12.34
C SER A 532 68.02 3.04 10.87
N LEU A 533 68.85 3.15 9.81
CA LEU A 533 70.29 2.89 9.53
C LEU A 533 70.65 1.41 9.24
N GLY A 534 71.31 1.19 8.09
CA GLY A 534 71.90 -0.05 7.53
C GLY A 534 72.43 0.18 6.09
N SER A 535 73.49 -0.52 5.65
CA SER A 535 74.27 -0.24 4.42
C SER A 535 74.78 -1.51 3.71
N ASP A 536 75.36 -1.37 2.49
CA ASP A 536 76.69 -1.89 2.04
C ASP A 536 76.81 -2.06 0.49
N ASP A 537 77.98 -1.72 -0.08
CA ASP A 537 78.33 -1.81 -1.53
C ASP A 537 79.17 -3.07 -1.88
N PRO A 538 79.41 -3.41 -3.18
CA PRO A 538 80.69 -3.03 -3.83
C PRO A 538 80.69 -2.84 -5.38
N VAL A 539 81.85 -2.40 -5.93
CA VAL A 539 82.14 -1.83 -7.29
C VAL A 539 83.62 -2.16 -7.68
N PRO A 540 84.15 -2.16 -8.95
CA PRO A 540 83.69 -1.67 -10.27
C PRO A 540 83.81 -2.66 -11.49
N ALA A 541 83.62 -2.16 -12.72
CA ALA A 541 84.22 -2.65 -14.00
C ALA A 541 84.44 -1.47 -15.00
N GLU A 542 85.24 -1.64 -16.07
CA GLU A 542 85.84 -0.53 -16.88
C GLU A 542 85.22 -0.32 -18.29
N GLY A 543 85.34 0.90 -18.86
CA GLY A 543 85.14 1.18 -20.31
C GLY A 543 84.79 2.63 -20.69
N GLU A 544 85.57 3.26 -21.58
CA GLU A 544 85.34 4.59 -22.22
C GLU A 544 84.38 4.48 -23.44
N PRO A 545 83.85 5.58 -24.08
CA PRO A 545 84.13 7.01 -23.89
C PRO A 545 82.89 7.95 -23.77
N SER A 546 83.16 9.25 -23.56
CA SER A 546 82.17 10.35 -23.56
C SER A 546 82.28 11.24 -24.84
N PRO A 547 81.41 12.24 -25.09
CA PRO A 547 80.11 12.00 -25.73
C PRO A 547 79.83 12.94 -26.91
N PRO A 548 78.75 12.74 -27.71
CA PRO A 548 78.06 13.86 -28.35
C PRO A 548 77.39 14.71 -27.24
N ALA A 549 77.38 16.04 -27.37
CA ALA A 549 76.78 16.89 -26.36
C ALA A 549 75.25 16.69 -26.32
N GLU A 550 74.74 16.12 -25.23
CA GLU A 550 73.30 16.07 -24.97
C GLU A 550 72.77 17.48 -24.73
N VAL A 551 71.76 17.88 -25.50
CA VAL A 551 70.91 19.01 -25.15
C VAL A 551 70.14 18.57 -23.91
N GLN A 552 70.37 19.24 -22.78
CA GLN A 552 69.57 18.99 -21.58
C GLN A 552 68.09 19.24 -21.92
N PRO A 553 67.18 18.31 -21.60
CA PRO A 553 65.76 18.63 -21.68
C PRO A 553 65.48 19.76 -20.70
N GLU A 554 65.04 20.90 -21.24
CA GLU A 554 64.68 22.08 -20.45
C GLU A 554 63.58 21.70 -19.45
N GLU A 555 63.77 22.02 -18.17
CA GLU A 555 62.75 21.70 -17.16
C GLU A 555 61.43 22.37 -17.57
N PRO A 556 60.30 21.63 -17.58
CA PRO A 556 59.04 22.17 -18.07
C PRO A 556 58.64 23.36 -17.21
N GLN A 557 58.64 24.55 -17.82
CA GLN A 557 58.32 25.78 -17.10
C GLN A 557 56.91 25.69 -16.50
N PRO A 558 56.69 26.24 -15.28
CA PRO A 558 55.39 26.20 -14.66
C PRO A 558 54.36 26.90 -15.56
N PRO A 559 53.17 26.33 -15.77
CA PRO A 559 52.22 26.80 -16.78
C PRO A 559 51.88 28.27 -16.57
N SER A 560 51.83 29.02 -17.66
CA SER A 560 51.41 30.42 -17.66
C SER A 560 49.99 30.57 -17.12
N ASP A 561 49.63 31.77 -16.66
CA ASP A 561 48.28 32.00 -16.12
C ASP A 561 47.18 31.86 -17.19
N ALA A 562 47.54 31.97 -18.49
CA ALA A 562 46.66 31.64 -19.60
C ALA A 562 46.42 30.12 -19.73
N GLU A 563 47.46 29.29 -19.58
CA GLU A 563 47.32 27.82 -19.58
C GLU A 563 46.55 27.32 -18.36
N LYS A 564 46.75 27.92 -17.18
CA LYS A 564 45.94 27.66 -15.98
C LYS A 564 44.47 27.99 -16.23
N ALA A 565 44.17 29.19 -16.74
CA ALA A 565 42.80 29.60 -17.06
C ALA A 565 42.14 28.71 -18.13
N ALA A 566 42.91 28.22 -19.12
CA ALA A 566 42.42 27.29 -20.13
C ALA A 566 42.11 25.90 -19.53
N ALA A 567 42.93 25.41 -18.58
CA ALA A 567 42.69 24.17 -17.86
C ALA A 567 41.44 24.29 -16.94
N GLU A 568 41.34 25.35 -16.15
CA GLU A 568 40.18 25.64 -15.29
C GLU A 568 38.88 25.77 -16.11
N ARG A 569 38.93 26.47 -17.25
CA ARG A 569 37.80 26.55 -18.19
C ARG A 569 37.42 25.17 -18.74
N THR A 570 38.38 24.31 -19.03
CA THR A 570 38.14 22.95 -19.53
C THR A 570 37.48 22.07 -18.46
N GLU A 571 37.93 22.15 -17.21
CA GLU A 571 37.29 21.47 -16.08
C GLU A 571 35.86 21.98 -15.82
N ALA A 572 35.67 23.30 -15.86
CA ALA A 572 34.35 23.92 -15.71
C ALA A 572 33.38 23.54 -16.86
N ARG A 573 33.88 23.43 -18.10
CA ARG A 573 33.12 22.94 -19.25
C ARG A 573 32.70 21.48 -19.09
N GLY A 574 33.59 20.63 -18.59
CA GLY A 574 33.28 19.23 -18.27
C GLY A 574 32.25 19.08 -17.13
N LYS A 575 32.29 19.98 -16.14
CA LYS A 575 31.25 20.06 -15.09
C LYS A 575 29.89 20.50 -15.67
N ALA A 576 29.88 21.46 -16.59
CA ALA A 576 28.66 21.91 -17.27
C ALA A 576 28.01 20.79 -18.10
N GLU A 577 28.80 20.01 -18.85
CA GLU A 577 28.31 18.80 -19.52
C GLU A 577 27.77 17.77 -18.51
N THR A 578 28.50 17.51 -17.43
CA THR A 578 28.13 16.49 -16.43
C THR A 578 26.78 16.83 -15.77
N GLU A 579 26.59 18.08 -15.33
CA GLU A 579 25.33 18.52 -14.72
C GLU A 579 24.17 18.59 -15.73
N ALA A 580 24.43 18.85 -17.02
CA ALA A 580 23.43 18.78 -18.08
C ALA A 580 23.00 17.34 -18.41
N ARG A 581 23.90 16.36 -18.24
CA ARG A 581 23.67 14.92 -18.49
C ARG A 581 22.92 14.22 -17.35
N LYS A 582 23.17 14.67 -16.11
CA LYS A 582 22.63 14.18 -14.84
C LYS A 582 21.10 13.95 -14.75
N PRO A 583 20.21 14.74 -15.38
CA PRO A 583 18.76 14.48 -15.36
C PRO A 583 18.35 13.22 -16.13
N PHE A 584 19.16 12.76 -17.08
CA PHE A 584 18.81 11.68 -18.01
C PHE A 584 19.30 10.31 -17.54
N GLU A 585 20.44 10.25 -16.82
CA GLU A 585 21.09 9.00 -16.39
C GLU A 585 20.11 8.01 -15.74
N SER A 586 19.28 8.48 -14.82
CA SER A 586 18.30 7.64 -14.11
C SER A 586 17.24 7.02 -15.03
N ARG A 587 16.75 7.78 -16.03
CA ARG A 587 15.79 7.28 -17.03
C ARG A 587 16.47 6.28 -17.97
N ARG A 588 17.63 6.66 -18.53
CA ARG A 588 18.39 5.83 -19.46
C ARG A 588 18.71 4.46 -18.86
N LYS A 589 19.21 4.45 -17.62
CA LYS A 589 19.58 3.24 -16.86
C LYS A 589 18.41 2.32 -16.52
N LYS A 590 17.17 2.82 -16.47
CA LYS A 590 15.98 1.94 -16.35
C LYS A 590 15.71 1.22 -17.67
N VAL A 591 15.75 1.93 -18.79
CA VAL A 591 15.52 1.34 -20.12
C VAL A 591 16.62 0.35 -20.49
N GLU A 592 17.89 0.70 -20.28
CA GLU A 592 19.06 -0.19 -20.42
C GLU A 592 18.85 -1.53 -19.69
N ARG A 593 18.42 -1.45 -18.42
CA ARG A 593 18.10 -2.63 -17.59
C ARG A 593 16.96 -3.48 -18.14
N LYS A 594 15.85 -2.86 -18.56
CA LYS A 594 14.71 -3.60 -19.12
C LYS A 594 15.05 -4.30 -20.43
N LEU A 595 15.84 -3.67 -21.27
CA LEU A 595 16.38 -4.27 -22.48
C LEU A 595 17.25 -5.49 -22.13
N ALA A 596 18.17 -5.36 -21.18
CA ALA A 596 19.03 -6.46 -20.76
C ALA A 596 18.26 -7.65 -20.13
N LEU A 597 17.16 -7.39 -19.39
CA LEU A 597 16.28 -8.47 -18.89
C LEU A 597 15.64 -9.28 -20.03
N VAL A 598 15.13 -8.62 -21.07
CA VAL A 598 14.52 -9.31 -22.23
C VAL A 598 15.58 -10.01 -23.08
N GLU A 599 16.74 -9.39 -23.32
CA GLU A 599 17.85 -10.05 -24.02
C GLU A 599 18.39 -11.26 -23.26
N GLY A 600 18.41 -11.23 -21.92
CA GLY A 600 18.83 -12.35 -21.09
C GLY A 600 17.92 -13.58 -21.19
N HIS A 601 16.60 -13.38 -21.15
CA HIS A 601 15.64 -14.47 -21.40
C HIS A 601 15.71 -14.99 -22.85
N ARG A 602 16.01 -14.13 -23.83
CA ARG A 602 16.25 -14.54 -25.22
C ARG A 602 17.52 -15.41 -25.36
N CYS A 603 18.61 -15.08 -24.65
CA CYS A 603 19.79 -15.95 -24.55
C CYS A 603 19.46 -17.29 -23.86
N TRP A 604 18.66 -17.28 -22.79
CA TRP A 604 18.24 -18.49 -22.09
C TRP A 604 17.51 -19.46 -23.03
N GLN A 605 16.50 -18.98 -23.75
CA GLN A 605 15.74 -19.80 -24.69
C GLN A 605 16.61 -20.34 -25.85
N ALA A 606 17.66 -19.61 -26.23
CA ALA A 606 18.64 -20.05 -27.22
C ALA A 606 19.67 -21.07 -26.67
N GLY A 607 19.65 -21.38 -25.36
CA GLY A 607 20.63 -22.25 -24.69
C GLY A 607 21.95 -21.56 -24.32
N ASP A 608 22.05 -20.25 -24.52
CA ASP A 608 23.20 -19.43 -24.09
C ASP A 608 23.03 -19.02 -22.63
N PHE A 609 23.20 -19.97 -21.71
CA PHE A 609 23.03 -19.74 -20.27
C PHE A 609 24.09 -18.78 -19.69
N ALA A 610 25.26 -18.68 -20.32
CA ALA A 610 26.33 -17.76 -19.90
C ALA A 610 26.00 -16.31 -20.29
N GLY A 611 25.60 -16.07 -21.54
CA GLY A 611 25.09 -14.76 -21.98
C GLY A 611 23.81 -14.36 -21.24
N ALA A 612 22.90 -15.32 -20.99
CA ALA A 612 21.69 -15.09 -20.20
C ALA A 612 22.02 -14.60 -18.78
N TYR A 613 22.95 -15.25 -18.08
CA TYR A 613 23.34 -14.86 -16.73
C TYR A 613 23.93 -13.45 -16.65
N GLU A 614 24.84 -13.10 -17.57
CA GLU A 614 25.43 -11.76 -17.59
C GLU A 614 24.41 -10.68 -18.01
N ARG A 615 23.53 -10.95 -18.98
CA ARG A 615 22.45 -10.02 -19.38
C ARG A 615 21.41 -9.79 -18.28
N LEU A 616 20.97 -10.83 -17.57
CA LEU A 616 20.03 -10.67 -16.45
C LEU A 616 20.66 -9.87 -15.29
N LYS A 617 21.97 -10.02 -15.10
CA LYS A 617 22.80 -9.27 -14.12
C LYS A 617 23.05 -7.81 -14.53
N GLU A 618 23.10 -7.49 -15.83
CA GLU A 618 23.01 -6.10 -16.32
C GLU A 618 21.62 -5.52 -16.05
N GLY A 619 20.57 -6.36 -16.17
CA GLY A 619 19.18 -6.02 -15.88
C GLY A 619 18.85 -5.71 -14.41
N GLY A 620 19.51 -6.38 -13.46
CA GLY A 620 19.29 -6.16 -12.03
C GLY A 620 20.01 -7.17 -11.13
N GLU A 621 19.55 -7.29 -9.87
CA GLU A 621 19.93 -8.45 -9.05
C GLU A 621 19.18 -9.68 -9.57
N VAL A 622 19.90 -10.65 -10.15
CA VAL A 622 19.34 -11.95 -10.50
C VAL A 622 19.00 -12.68 -9.20
N ASP A 623 17.75 -13.10 -9.05
CA ASP A 623 17.32 -13.82 -7.85
C ASP A 623 18.10 -15.14 -7.69
N GLY A 624 18.27 -15.59 -6.44
CA GLY A 624 19.11 -16.75 -6.14
C GLY A 624 18.61 -18.07 -6.73
N ALA A 625 17.32 -18.18 -7.02
CA ALA A 625 16.70 -19.38 -7.59
C ALA A 625 17.00 -19.47 -9.10
N THR A 626 16.68 -18.41 -9.83
CA THR A 626 16.98 -18.23 -11.26
C THR A 626 18.49 -18.30 -11.55
N LYS A 627 19.30 -17.67 -10.69
CA LYS A 627 20.78 -17.79 -10.73
C LYS A 627 21.24 -19.25 -10.59
N ALA A 628 20.64 -20.02 -9.69
CA ALA A 628 21.02 -21.41 -9.50
C ALA A 628 20.63 -22.29 -10.69
N GLU A 629 19.49 -22.05 -11.34
CA GLU A 629 19.09 -22.82 -12.52
C GLU A 629 19.97 -22.52 -13.73
N LEU A 630 20.39 -21.26 -13.95
CA LEU A 630 21.40 -20.92 -14.95
C LEU A 630 22.74 -21.60 -14.67
N ARG A 631 23.18 -21.63 -13.40
CA ARG A 631 24.40 -22.35 -12.99
C ARG A 631 24.30 -23.85 -13.25
N ALA A 632 23.19 -24.48 -12.88
CA ALA A 632 22.96 -25.90 -13.16
C ALA A 632 22.97 -26.18 -14.67
N ALA A 633 22.38 -25.32 -15.49
CA ALA A 633 22.37 -25.42 -16.95
C ALA A 633 23.76 -25.21 -17.59
N MET A 634 24.64 -24.43 -16.95
CA MET A 634 26.07 -24.33 -17.28
C MET A 634 26.93 -25.50 -16.75
N GLY A 635 26.33 -26.44 -16.02
CA GLY A 635 27.04 -27.57 -15.38
C GLY A 635 27.68 -27.25 -14.03
N GLU A 636 27.53 -26.04 -13.49
CA GLU A 636 28.00 -25.62 -12.16
C GLU A 636 27.11 -26.17 -11.02
N VAL A 637 26.74 -27.46 -11.05
CA VAL A 637 25.71 -28.06 -10.19
C VAL A 637 25.93 -27.78 -8.70
N ASP A 638 27.13 -28.02 -8.16
CA ASP A 638 27.38 -27.78 -6.72
C ASP A 638 27.30 -26.28 -6.36
N ALA A 639 27.67 -25.38 -7.27
CA ALA A 639 27.57 -23.93 -7.05
C ALA A 639 26.15 -23.37 -7.29
N ALA A 640 25.25 -24.16 -7.91
CA ALA A 640 23.82 -23.95 -7.90
C ALA A 640 23.21 -24.40 -6.56
N LEU A 641 23.59 -25.60 -6.09
CA LEU A 641 23.11 -26.17 -4.82
C LEU A 641 23.52 -25.30 -3.61
N GLU A 642 24.75 -24.76 -3.59
CA GLU A 642 25.19 -23.82 -2.55
C GLU A 642 24.32 -22.56 -2.50
N GLU A 643 23.98 -21.99 -3.67
CA GLU A 643 23.11 -20.80 -3.75
C GLU A 643 21.67 -21.13 -3.31
N LEU A 644 21.15 -22.30 -3.66
CA LEU A 644 19.83 -22.78 -3.22
C LEU A 644 19.77 -23.02 -1.72
N ASP A 645 20.75 -23.73 -1.14
CA ASP A 645 20.82 -23.95 0.32
C ASP A 645 21.02 -22.63 1.08
N LYS A 646 21.68 -21.64 0.48
CA LYS A 646 21.77 -20.26 0.98
C LYS A 646 20.42 -19.54 0.93
N GLN A 647 19.57 -19.75 -0.07
CA GLN A 647 18.20 -19.17 -0.09
C GLN A 647 17.25 -19.92 0.87
N ILE A 648 17.26 -21.26 0.89
CA ILE A 648 16.47 -22.08 1.82
C ILE A 648 16.88 -21.75 3.26
N GLY A 649 18.17 -21.58 3.54
CA GLY A 649 18.68 -21.16 4.85
C GLY A 649 18.31 -19.72 5.27
N ARG A 650 17.87 -18.88 4.32
CA ARG A 650 17.33 -17.52 4.57
C ARG A 650 15.81 -17.49 4.76
N ARG A 651 15.06 -18.42 4.14
CA ARG A 651 13.60 -18.56 4.21
C ARG A 651 13.20 -20.01 3.94
N LYS A 652 13.13 -20.84 4.98
CA LYS A 652 12.91 -22.30 4.84
C LYS A 652 11.51 -22.62 4.35
N GLY A 653 10.52 -21.85 4.80
CA GLY A 653 9.11 -22.02 4.43
C GLY A 653 8.76 -21.74 2.96
N GLN A 654 9.68 -21.24 2.14
CA GLN A 654 9.39 -20.95 0.73
C GLN A 654 9.56 -22.20 -0.15
N ILE A 655 8.53 -22.53 -0.93
CA ILE A 655 8.53 -23.70 -1.83
C ILE A 655 9.47 -23.56 -3.03
N ILE A 656 9.58 -22.36 -3.62
CA ILE A 656 10.33 -22.11 -4.87
C ILE A 656 11.76 -22.67 -4.85
N PRO A 657 12.67 -22.26 -3.92
CA PRO A 657 14.05 -22.75 -3.93
C PRO A 657 14.16 -24.25 -3.57
N GLN A 658 13.20 -24.81 -2.83
CA GLN A 658 13.20 -26.25 -2.53
C GLN A 658 12.75 -27.10 -3.73
N ALA A 659 11.73 -26.65 -4.47
CA ALA A 659 11.29 -27.28 -5.71
C ALA A 659 12.39 -27.22 -6.79
N ILE A 660 13.09 -26.09 -6.88
CA ILE A 660 14.27 -25.94 -7.75
C ILE A 660 15.39 -26.89 -7.31
N LYS A 661 15.70 -27.01 -6.01
CA LYS A 661 16.74 -27.93 -5.53
C LYS A 661 16.44 -29.39 -5.87
N ALA A 662 15.20 -29.84 -5.67
CA ALA A 662 14.78 -31.19 -6.05
C ALA A 662 14.94 -31.44 -7.56
N TRP A 663 14.54 -30.47 -8.40
CA TRP A 663 14.67 -30.57 -9.86
C TRP A 663 16.14 -30.57 -10.33
N VAL A 664 16.97 -29.65 -9.82
CA VAL A 664 18.41 -29.55 -10.18
C VAL A 664 19.16 -30.84 -9.83
N LEU A 665 18.89 -31.43 -8.66
CA LEU A 665 19.49 -32.71 -8.26
C LEU A 665 19.08 -33.84 -9.21
N ASP A 666 17.82 -33.86 -9.66
CA ASP A 666 17.33 -34.90 -10.56
C ASP A 666 17.90 -34.78 -11.97
N GLN A 667 17.96 -33.57 -12.53
CA GLN A 667 18.62 -33.32 -13.83
C GLN A 667 20.13 -33.61 -13.79
N ALA A 668 20.76 -33.46 -12.62
CA ALA A 668 22.16 -33.87 -12.40
C ALA A 668 22.34 -35.39 -12.15
N GLY A 669 21.27 -36.19 -12.20
CA GLY A 669 21.30 -37.63 -11.96
C GLY A 669 21.51 -38.04 -10.49
N ARG A 670 21.46 -37.10 -9.55
CA ARG A 670 21.68 -37.31 -8.10
C ARG A 670 20.39 -37.78 -7.43
N ARG A 671 19.83 -38.89 -7.94
CA ARG A 671 18.45 -39.36 -7.69
C ARG A 671 18.10 -39.50 -6.20
N ASP A 672 18.98 -40.07 -5.38
CA ASP A 672 18.74 -40.26 -3.94
C ASP A 672 18.66 -38.91 -3.19
N GLU A 673 19.50 -37.95 -3.57
CA GLU A 673 19.47 -36.59 -3.01
C GLU A 673 18.25 -35.81 -3.52
N ALA A 674 17.83 -36.02 -4.78
CA ALA A 674 16.63 -35.42 -5.35
C ALA A 674 15.37 -35.90 -4.62
N ILE A 675 15.28 -37.20 -4.30
CA ILE A 675 14.18 -37.77 -3.49
C ILE A 675 14.20 -37.18 -2.06
N ALA A 676 15.37 -37.05 -1.43
CA ALA A 676 15.48 -36.42 -0.11
C ALA A 676 15.08 -34.92 -0.12
N ALA A 677 15.41 -34.19 -1.20
CA ALA A 677 14.97 -32.82 -1.40
C ALA A 677 13.45 -32.72 -1.67
N LEU A 678 12.87 -33.66 -2.41
CA LEU A 678 11.42 -33.77 -2.58
C LEU A 678 10.72 -34.01 -1.23
N GLU A 679 11.25 -34.88 -0.37
CA GLU A 679 10.70 -35.02 1.00
C GLU A 679 10.85 -33.74 1.85
N SER A 680 11.85 -32.90 1.60
CA SER A 680 11.98 -31.60 2.26
C SER A 680 10.88 -30.64 1.80
N LEU A 681 10.69 -30.50 0.48
CA LEU A 681 9.61 -29.71 -0.12
C LEU A 681 8.23 -30.13 0.43
N ARG A 682 7.95 -31.45 0.44
CA ARG A 682 6.70 -32.01 0.96
C ARG A 682 6.43 -31.70 2.44
N ARG A 683 7.45 -31.39 3.23
CA ARG A 683 7.34 -30.98 4.66
C ARG A 683 7.28 -29.46 4.85
N THR A 684 7.33 -28.68 3.77
CA THR A 684 7.42 -27.21 3.79
C THR A 684 6.06 -26.54 3.66
N SER A 685 5.19 -27.09 2.82
CA SER A 685 3.76 -26.79 2.76
C SER A 685 3.01 -28.04 2.30
N GLY A 686 1.79 -28.23 2.80
CA GLY A 686 0.88 -29.27 2.34
C GLY A 686 -0.13 -28.81 1.29
N SER A 687 -0.12 -27.52 0.91
CA SER A 687 -1.17 -26.89 0.09
C SER A 687 -0.73 -26.41 -1.29
N PHE A 688 0.55 -26.51 -1.65
CA PHE A 688 1.03 -26.08 -2.97
C PHE A 688 0.30 -26.75 -4.14
N ASP A 689 0.14 -26.01 -5.24
CA ASP A 689 -0.48 -26.50 -6.47
C ASP A 689 0.45 -27.48 -7.19
N LEU A 690 -0.01 -28.73 -7.39
CA LEU A 690 0.79 -29.78 -8.05
C LEU A 690 1.05 -29.51 -9.53
N ASP A 691 0.14 -28.77 -10.17
CA ASP A 691 0.18 -28.45 -11.60
C ASP A 691 0.91 -27.12 -11.89
N ALA A 692 1.33 -26.37 -10.87
CA ALA A 692 2.14 -25.15 -11.06
C ALA A 692 3.49 -25.50 -11.72
N PRO A 693 3.98 -24.76 -12.74
CA PRO A 693 5.10 -25.19 -13.58
C PRO A 693 6.39 -25.59 -12.84
N LEU A 694 6.72 -24.90 -11.73
CA LEU A 694 7.90 -25.19 -10.91
C LEU A 694 7.78 -26.50 -10.11
N VAL A 695 6.56 -26.95 -9.83
CA VAL A 695 6.20 -28.16 -9.07
C VAL A 695 5.90 -29.33 -10.01
N ALA A 696 5.16 -29.10 -11.10
CA ALA A 696 4.73 -30.13 -12.04
C ALA A 696 5.90 -30.93 -12.64
N ARG A 697 7.05 -30.26 -12.86
CA ARG A 697 8.32 -30.90 -13.29
C ARG A 697 8.94 -31.87 -12.28
N LEU A 698 8.39 -32.00 -11.08
CA LEU A 698 8.77 -32.97 -10.05
C LEU A 698 7.87 -34.22 -10.05
N ASN A 699 6.79 -34.26 -10.84
CA ASN A 699 5.85 -35.38 -10.83
C ASN A 699 6.53 -36.71 -11.23
N ASP A 700 7.44 -36.72 -12.20
CA ASP A 700 8.20 -37.92 -12.58
C ASP A 700 9.19 -38.39 -11.49
N LEU A 701 9.76 -37.44 -10.73
CA LEU A 701 10.58 -37.73 -9.55
C LEU A 701 9.73 -38.29 -8.41
N ALA A 702 8.53 -37.76 -8.20
CA ALA A 702 7.58 -38.27 -7.20
C ALA A 702 7.12 -39.69 -7.52
N VAL A 703 6.77 -39.98 -8.78
CA VAL A 703 6.45 -41.33 -9.26
C VAL A 703 7.63 -42.29 -9.04
N ALA A 704 8.86 -41.86 -9.32
CA ALA A 704 10.05 -42.68 -9.09
C ALA A 704 10.41 -42.85 -7.60
N ALA A 705 9.99 -41.93 -6.74
CA ALA A 705 10.04 -42.06 -5.28
C ALA A 705 8.95 -43.01 -4.73
N GLY A 706 8.10 -43.58 -5.59
CA GLY A 706 6.99 -44.46 -5.21
C GLY A 706 5.74 -43.72 -4.73
N LEU A 707 5.61 -42.42 -5.04
CA LEU A 707 4.44 -41.60 -4.71
C LEU A 707 3.46 -41.59 -5.90
N SER A 708 2.16 -41.45 -5.65
CA SER A 708 1.13 -41.49 -6.70
C SER A 708 -0.14 -40.74 -6.30
N GLY A 709 -0.76 -40.04 -7.25
CA GLY A 709 -1.90 -39.16 -6.96
C GLY A 709 -1.43 -37.87 -6.28
N ASP A 710 -2.19 -37.37 -5.30
CA ASP A 710 -1.71 -36.28 -4.45
C ASP A 710 -0.54 -36.79 -3.59
N TRP A 711 0.66 -36.30 -3.89
CA TRP A 711 1.88 -36.67 -3.21
C TRP A 711 2.29 -35.69 -2.10
N ARG A 712 1.49 -34.65 -1.79
CA ARG A 712 1.77 -33.70 -0.70
C ARG A 712 1.76 -34.42 0.67
N ILE A 713 2.23 -33.73 1.70
CA ILE A 713 1.99 -34.14 3.09
C ILE A 713 1.12 -33.03 3.69
N PRO A 714 -0.14 -33.30 4.08
CA PRO A 714 -0.99 -32.29 4.70
C PRO A 714 -0.27 -31.64 5.89
N THR A 715 -0.28 -30.30 5.97
CA THR A 715 0.42 -29.56 7.02
C THR A 715 -0.16 -29.95 8.38
N ALA A 716 0.58 -30.78 9.11
CA ALA A 716 0.27 -31.07 10.51
C ALA A 716 0.61 -29.83 11.33
N PHE A 717 -0.37 -28.94 11.49
CA PHE A 717 -0.25 -27.78 12.37
C PHE A 717 0.18 -28.24 13.78
N GLU A 718 1.02 -27.44 14.44
CA GLU A 718 1.06 -27.46 15.91
C GLU A 718 -0.38 -27.32 16.43
N GLN A 719 -0.70 -27.87 17.61
CA GLN A 719 -2.09 -27.99 18.11
C GLN A 719 -2.87 -26.68 18.34
N ASP A 720 -2.32 -25.54 17.92
CA ASP A 720 -2.91 -24.21 18.11
C ASP A 720 -2.41 -23.23 17.03
N PRO A 721 -2.96 -23.27 15.81
CA PRO A 721 -3.30 -22.06 15.08
C PRO A 721 -4.64 -21.55 15.65
N GLY A 722 -4.67 -20.35 16.23
CA GLY A 722 -5.89 -19.71 16.74
C GLY A 722 -6.82 -19.20 15.62
N GLY A 723 -6.99 -20.00 14.57
CA GLY A 723 -7.84 -19.71 13.42
C GLY A 723 -9.32 -19.97 13.68
N PRO A 724 -10.18 -19.60 12.73
CA PRO A 724 -11.59 -19.96 12.79
C PRO A 724 -11.76 -21.48 12.62
N ALA A 725 -12.75 -22.06 13.30
CA ALA A 725 -13.07 -23.49 13.15
C ALA A 725 -13.82 -23.81 11.84
N ASP A 726 -14.35 -22.78 11.17
CA ASP A 726 -15.04 -22.82 9.88
C ASP A 726 -14.56 -21.63 9.04
N MET A 727 -14.00 -21.89 7.87
CA MET A 727 -13.54 -20.87 6.92
C MET A 727 -14.64 -20.43 5.96
N GLU A 728 -15.64 -21.27 5.67
CA GLU A 728 -16.70 -20.94 4.71
C GLU A 728 -17.74 -20.01 5.36
N GLY A 729 -18.10 -20.27 6.61
CA GLY A 729 -18.99 -19.43 7.41
C GLY A 729 -18.48 -17.99 7.67
N LEU A 730 -17.19 -17.71 7.44
CA LEU A 730 -16.66 -16.34 7.50
C LEU A 730 -16.97 -15.50 6.26
N GLY A 731 -17.28 -16.11 5.11
CA GLY A 731 -17.48 -15.41 3.84
C GLY A 731 -16.66 -15.96 2.66
N PRO A 732 -16.81 -15.37 1.47
CA PRO A 732 -16.18 -15.84 0.24
C PRO A 732 -14.68 -15.52 0.19
N PHE A 733 -13.88 -16.34 -0.49
CA PHE A 733 -12.43 -16.13 -0.66
C PHE A 733 -12.09 -14.82 -1.41
N ARG A 734 -12.96 -14.36 -2.31
CA ARG A 734 -12.80 -13.15 -3.13
C ARG A 734 -14.02 -12.24 -3.01
N TRP A 735 -13.83 -10.93 -3.20
CA TRP A 735 -14.95 -10.00 -3.30
C TRP A 735 -15.72 -10.23 -4.60
N THR A 736 -17.03 -10.00 -4.54
CA THR A 736 -17.90 -9.99 -5.72
C THR A 736 -18.84 -8.78 -5.65
N PRO A 737 -19.26 -8.23 -6.81
CA PRO A 737 -20.35 -7.29 -6.91
C PRO A 737 -21.59 -7.73 -6.10
N ILE A 738 -22.28 -6.75 -5.53
CA ILE A 738 -23.39 -6.94 -4.59
C ILE A 738 -24.71 -6.71 -5.35
N GLU A 739 -25.73 -7.51 -5.08
CA GLU A 739 -27.06 -7.33 -5.71
C GLU A 739 -27.62 -5.93 -5.41
N ALA A 740 -28.09 -5.22 -6.44
CA ALA A 740 -28.69 -3.90 -6.28
C ALA A 740 -30.14 -4.05 -5.76
N PRO A 741 -30.59 -3.22 -4.79
CA PRO A 741 -31.98 -3.23 -4.35
C PRO A 741 -32.94 -2.93 -5.51
N SER A 742 -33.97 -3.74 -5.68
CA SER A 742 -35.00 -3.46 -6.68
C SER A 742 -35.89 -2.28 -6.25
N TRP A 743 -36.41 -1.56 -7.25
CA TRP A 743 -37.31 -0.42 -7.10
C TRP A 743 -38.31 -0.42 -8.24
N ARG A 744 -39.49 0.17 -8.02
CA ARG A 744 -40.52 0.36 -9.05
C ARG A 744 -41.20 1.70 -8.85
N LEU A 745 -40.87 2.68 -9.69
CA LEU A 745 -41.23 4.09 -9.54
C LEU A 745 -41.99 4.61 -10.78
N GLU A 746 -42.58 5.79 -10.70
CA GLU A 746 -43.23 6.48 -11.83
C GLU A 746 -42.41 7.69 -12.30
N ASP A 747 -42.49 8.03 -13.59
CA ASP A 747 -42.10 9.34 -14.09
C ASP A 747 -43.18 10.42 -13.85
N ALA A 748 -42.87 11.67 -14.21
CA ALA A 748 -43.76 12.83 -14.04
C ALA A 748 -45.11 12.74 -14.80
N ASP A 749 -45.28 11.81 -15.74
CA ASP A 749 -46.53 11.55 -16.46
C ASP A 749 -47.23 10.26 -15.99
N GLY A 750 -46.66 9.56 -15.00
CA GLY A 750 -47.22 8.35 -14.40
C GLY A 750 -46.86 7.05 -15.12
N ASN A 751 -45.87 7.05 -16.03
CA ASN A 751 -45.40 5.80 -16.64
C ASN A 751 -44.43 5.09 -15.70
N PRO A 752 -44.65 3.80 -15.38
CA PRO A 752 -43.80 3.06 -14.47
C PRO A 752 -42.43 2.73 -15.08
N ASP A 753 -41.45 2.52 -14.21
CA ASP A 753 -40.12 1.99 -14.52
C ASP A 753 -39.67 1.11 -13.34
N SER A 754 -38.82 0.11 -13.58
CA SER A 754 -38.27 -0.73 -12.52
C SER A 754 -36.87 -1.24 -12.85
N LEU A 755 -36.11 -1.62 -11.82
CA LEU A 755 -34.81 -2.26 -12.01
C LEU A 755 -34.94 -3.63 -12.70
N ASP A 756 -35.99 -4.38 -12.38
CA ASP A 756 -36.17 -5.74 -12.91
C ASP A 756 -36.63 -5.77 -14.37
N ASP A 757 -37.39 -4.75 -14.82
CA ASP A 757 -37.69 -4.51 -16.25
C ASP A 757 -36.41 -4.17 -17.07
N ARG A 758 -35.30 -3.85 -16.39
CA ARG A 758 -34.01 -3.47 -16.99
C ARG A 758 -32.95 -4.59 -16.93
N ARG A 759 -33.26 -5.77 -16.39
CA ARG A 759 -32.35 -6.93 -16.36
C ARG A 759 -31.85 -7.27 -17.78
N GLY A 760 -30.58 -7.66 -17.88
CA GLY A 760 -29.86 -7.85 -19.14
C GLY A 760 -29.26 -6.56 -19.73
N ARG A 761 -29.54 -5.37 -19.17
CA ARG A 761 -29.02 -4.08 -19.65
C ARG A 761 -28.34 -3.33 -18.51
N PRO A 762 -27.02 -3.04 -18.60
CA PRO A 762 -26.35 -2.21 -17.60
C PRO A 762 -26.96 -0.81 -17.49
N LEU A 763 -26.89 -0.24 -16.28
CA LEU A 763 -27.63 0.96 -15.91
C LEU A 763 -26.76 1.86 -15.04
N VAL A 764 -26.77 3.17 -15.32
CA VAL A 764 -26.37 4.19 -14.34
C VAL A 764 -27.62 4.72 -13.64
N VAL A 765 -27.60 4.72 -12.31
CA VAL A 765 -28.65 5.29 -11.47
C VAL A 765 -28.07 6.48 -10.71
N ILE A 766 -28.69 7.66 -10.87
CA ILE A 766 -28.33 8.90 -10.18
C ILE A 766 -29.42 9.21 -9.13
N PHE A 767 -29.04 9.33 -7.87
CA PHE A 767 -29.93 9.79 -6.79
C PHE A 767 -29.69 11.28 -6.56
N TYR A 768 -30.73 12.10 -6.74
CA TYR A 768 -30.61 13.56 -6.75
C TYR A 768 -31.71 14.24 -5.92
N LEU A 769 -31.36 15.39 -5.34
CA LEU A 769 -32.10 16.04 -4.25
C LEU A 769 -33.17 17.04 -4.76
N GLY A 770 -33.81 16.70 -5.87
CA GLY A 770 -34.84 17.53 -6.51
C GLY A 770 -34.34 18.78 -7.23
N ALA A 771 -35.27 19.54 -7.80
CA ALA A 771 -35.00 20.73 -8.61
C ALA A 771 -34.43 21.91 -7.80
N GLY A 772 -34.61 21.91 -6.47
CA GLY A 772 -34.03 22.91 -5.57
C GLY A 772 -32.52 22.79 -5.38
N CYS A 773 -31.90 21.65 -5.70
CA CYS A 773 -30.46 21.47 -5.57
C CYS A 773 -29.71 21.86 -6.85
N LEU A 774 -29.03 23.01 -6.83
CA LEU A 774 -28.26 23.52 -7.96
C LEU A 774 -27.18 22.53 -8.45
N HIS A 775 -26.50 21.83 -7.54
CA HIS A 775 -25.48 20.84 -7.91
C HIS A 775 -26.09 19.60 -8.59
N CYS A 776 -27.32 19.21 -8.24
CA CYS A 776 -28.05 18.15 -8.96
C CYS A 776 -28.36 18.55 -10.40
N VAL A 777 -28.81 19.80 -10.62
CA VAL A 777 -29.09 20.31 -11.96
C VAL A 777 -27.80 20.34 -12.79
N GLU A 778 -26.68 20.80 -12.24
CA GLU A 778 -25.38 20.76 -12.91
C GLU A 778 -24.91 19.32 -13.21
N GLN A 779 -25.17 18.36 -12.32
CA GLN A 779 -24.86 16.95 -12.55
C GLN A 779 -25.65 16.41 -13.76
N LEU A 780 -26.95 16.66 -13.80
CA LEU A 780 -27.81 16.22 -14.90
C LEU A 780 -27.48 16.93 -16.22
N GLU A 781 -27.07 18.21 -16.19
CA GLU A 781 -26.55 18.92 -17.37
C GLU A 781 -25.20 18.39 -17.87
N LYS A 782 -24.38 17.76 -17.01
CA LYS A 782 -23.14 17.07 -17.40
C LYS A 782 -23.38 15.67 -17.95
N PHE A 783 -24.27 14.89 -17.36
CA PHE A 783 -24.59 13.53 -17.81
C PHE A 783 -25.50 13.51 -19.04
N GLY A 784 -26.42 14.46 -19.19
CA GLY A 784 -27.42 14.50 -20.26
C GLY A 784 -26.83 14.46 -21.68
N PRO A 785 -25.82 15.29 -22.01
CA PRO A 785 -25.13 15.24 -23.31
C PRO A 785 -24.36 13.94 -23.56
N GLN A 786 -23.94 13.23 -22.51
CA GLN A 786 -23.18 11.98 -22.59
C GLN A 786 -24.06 10.73 -22.75
N LEU A 787 -25.38 10.84 -22.54
CA LEU A 787 -26.32 9.71 -22.57
C LEU A 787 -26.22 8.84 -23.83
N GLU A 788 -25.97 9.43 -24.99
CA GLU A 788 -25.81 8.70 -26.24
C GLU A 788 -24.49 7.90 -26.31
N ALA A 789 -23.40 8.41 -25.71
CA ALA A 789 -22.15 7.67 -25.57
C ALA A 789 -22.29 6.48 -24.60
N TYR A 790 -23.06 6.66 -23.51
CA TYR A 790 -23.45 5.55 -22.62
C TYR A 790 -24.26 4.48 -23.36
N ARG A 791 -25.23 4.88 -24.20
CA ARG A 791 -26.04 3.96 -25.02
C ARG A 791 -25.23 3.21 -26.08
N GLN A 792 -24.26 3.86 -26.69
CA GLN A 792 -23.31 3.20 -27.61
C GLN A 792 -22.38 2.22 -26.88
N ALA A 793 -22.10 2.44 -25.60
CA ALA A 793 -21.42 1.49 -24.72
C ALA A 793 -22.36 0.43 -24.08
N GLY A 794 -23.65 0.41 -24.45
CA GLY A 794 -24.63 -0.58 -23.99
C GLY A 794 -25.37 -0.24 -22.69
N LEU A 795 -25.13 0.93 -22.10
CA LEU A 795 -25.77 1.38 -20.86
C LEU A 795 -26.98 2.29 -21.13
N ASP A 796 -27.86 2.46 -20.15
CA ASP A 796 -28.83 3.56 -20.09
C ASP A 796 -28.62 4.36 -18.79
N ILE A 797 -29.20 5.56 -18.69
CA ILE A 797 -29.13 6.40 -17.48
C ILE A 797 -30.54 6.74 -17.01
N VAL A 798 -30.81 6.52 -15.73
CA VAL A 798 -32.00 7.00 -15.02
C VAL A 798 -31.58 7.86 -13.83
N ALA A 799 -32.42 8.81 -13.45
CA ALA A 799 -32.24 9.60 -12.23
C ALA A 799 -33.50 9.53 -11.36
N ILE A 800 -33.31 9.30 -10.07
CA ILE A 800 -34.37 9.19 -9.05
C ILE A 800 -34.31 10.45 -8.21
N SER A 801 -35.41 11.21 -8.21
CA SER A 801 -35.56 12.44 -7.41
C SER A 801 -36.06 12.11 -6.01
N SER A 802 -35.60 12.87 -5.01
CA SER A 802 -36.20 12.87 -3.67
C SER A 802 -37.59 13.52 -3.60
N GLU A 803 -38.15 13.91 -4.75
CA GLU A 803 -39.43 14.58 -4.92
C GLU A 803 -40.60 13.61 -5.19
N ASP A 804 -41.81 14.02 -4.80
CA ASP A 804 -43.04 13.40 -5.28
C ASP A 804 -43.28 13.68 -6.78
N ARG A 805 -44.23 12.97 -7.42
CA ARG A 805 -44.48 13.09 -8.87
C ARG A 805 -44.94 14.48 -9.30
N GLU A 806 -45.71 15.18 -8.47
CA GLU A 806 -46.21 16.52 -8.78
C GLU A 806 -45.13 17.59 -8.53
N GLN A 807 -44.27 17.39 -7.53
CA GLN A 807 -43.03 18.16 -7.31
C GLN A 807 -42.08 18.01 -8.50
N LEU A 808 -41.74 16.77 -8.87
CA LEU A 808 -40.88 16.45 -10.01
C LEU A 808 -41.41 17.07 -11.31
N LYS A 809 -42.72 17.00 -11.54
CA LYS A 809 -43.36 17.60 -12.71
C LYS A 809 -43.16 19.12 -12.75
N ARG A 810 -43.37 19.82 -11.63
CA ARG A 810 -43.07 21.27 -11.55
C ARG A 810 -41.60 21.55 -11.78
N GLY A 811 -40.68 20.77 -11.20
CA GLY A 811 -39.25 20.90 -11.43
C GLY A 811 -38.82 20.78 -12.90
N ILE A 812 -39.47 19.89 -13.66
CA ILE A 812 -39.28 19.74 -15.12
C ILE A 812 -39.85 20.95 -15.89
N GLU A 813 -41.04 21.43 -15.50
CA GLU A 813 -41.68 22.59 -16.11
C GLU A 813 -40.87 23.88 -15.86
N ASP A 814 -40.36 24.09 -14.64
CA ASP A 814 -39.54 25.23 -14.22
C ASP A 814 -38.11 25.20 -14.83
N TYR A 815 -37.52 24.02 -15.02
CA TYR A 815 -36.20 23.86 -15.67
C TYR A 815 -36.22 24.32 -17.15
N GLY A 816 -37.36 24.22 -17.83
CA GLY A 816 -37.62 24.86 -19.12
C GLY A 816 -36.79 24.38 -20.32
N LYS A 817 -35.93 23.38 -20.17
CA LYS A 817 -35.13 22.73 -21.23
C LYS A 817 -35.47 21.24 -21.32
N PRO A 818 -35.30 20.59 -22.49
CA PRO A 818 -35.42 19.13 -22.57
C PRO A 818 -34.35 18.43 -21.72
N MET A 819 -34.78 17.62 -20.75
CA MET A 819 -33.91 16.68 -20.04
C MET A 819 -33.92 15.33 -20.77
N PRO A 820 -32.79 14.83 -21.31
CA PRO A 820 -32.77 13.57 -22.05
C PRO A 820 -32.68 12.33 -21.14
N ILE A 821 -32.25 12.51 -19.89
CA ILE A 821 -32.23 11.46 -18.85
C ILE A 821 -33.66 11.23 -18.36
N ARG A 822 -34.05 9.96 -18.17
CA ARG A 822 -35.35 9.61 -17.61
C ARG A 822 -35.36 9.88 -16.11
N LEU A 823 -36.23 10.78 -15.67
CA LEU A 823 -36.41 11.16 -14.26
C LEU A 823 -37.58 10.37 -13.65
N LEU A 824 -37.40 9.90 -12.42
CA LEU A 824 -38.37 9.11 -11.65
C LEU A 824 -38.63 9.78 -10.29
N ALA A 825 -39.87 9.75 -9.83
CA ALA A 825 -40.28 10.29 -8.53
C ALA A 825 -40.03 9.24 -7.43
N GLY A 826 -39.32 9.64 -6.38
CA GLY A 826 -38.92 8.79 -5.25
C GLY A 826 -39.17 9.44 -3.90
N GLY A 827 -40.19 10.30 -3.79
CA GLY A 827 -40.52 11.10 -2.60
C GLY A 827 -40.97 10.34 -1.34
N ASP A 828 -41.13 9.02 -1.40
CA ASP A 828 -41.20 8.15 -0.21
C ASP A 828 -39.83 7.89 0.43
N LEU A 829 -38.74 8.15 -0.32
CA LEU A 829 -37.35 7.90 0.00
C LEU A 829 -37.01 6.41 0.28
N GLU A 830 -37.87 5.46 -0.08
CA GLU A 830 -37.59 4.02 0.08
C GLU A 830 -36.37 3.61 -0.76
N ALA A 831 -36.33 4.05 -2.02
CA ALA A 831 -35.19 3.81 -2.91
C ALA A 831 -33.89 4.48 -2.40
N PHE A 832 -33.97 5.70 -1.86
CA PHE A 832 -32.82 6.40 -1.28
C PHE A 832 -32.25 5.63 -0.07
N ARG A 833 -33.11 5.17 0.85
CA ARG A 833 -32.71 4.36 2.00
C ARG A 833 -32.10 3.03 1.58
N ALA A 834 -32.75 2.33 0.65
CA ALA A 834 -32.28 1.03 0.15
C ALA A 834 -30.87 1.12 -0.48
N TYR A 835 -30.58 2.18 -1.23
CA TYR A 835 -29.27 2.42 -1.84
C TYR A 835 -28.26 3.11 -0.90
N ARG A 836 -28.62 3.37 0.37
CA ARG A 836 -27.83 4.15 1.34
C ARG A 836 -27.52 5.59 0.92
N CYS A 837 -28.33 6.15 0.02
CA CYS A 837 -28.37 7.58 -0.33
C CYS A 837 -29.24 8.37 0.64
N PHE A 838 -29.20 8.02 1.92
CA PHE A 838 -29.97 8.66 2.97
C PHE A 838 -29.11 8.71 4.23
N ASP A 839 -29.20 9.81 4.96
CA ASP A 839 -28.58 9.95 6.27
C ASP A 839 -29.56 9.62 7.38
N ASP A 840 -29.32 8.52 8.09
CA ASP A 840 -30.21 8.08 9.17
C ASP A 840 -30.10 8.96 10.43
N PHE A 841 -29.03 9.76 10.56
CA PHE A 841 -28.78 10.58 11.76
C PHE A 841 -29.48 11.94 11.74
N GLU A 842 -29.57 12.60 10.58
CA GLU A 842 -30.24 13.90 10.38
C GLU A 842 -31.53 13.78 9.56
N SER A 843 -31.86 12.55 9.11
CA SER A 843 -33.05 12.22 8.31
C SER A 843 -33.13 12.95 6.96
N THR A 844 -31.99 13.17 6.30
CA THR A 844 -31.90 13.86 5.01
C THR A 844 -31.47 12.92 3.86
N PRO A 845 -31.98 13.11 2.64
CA PRO A 845 -31.47 12.40 1.47
C PRO A 845 -30.06 12.91 1.07
N LEU A 846 -29.25 12.01 0.53
CA LEU A 846 -27.88 12.26 0.06
C LEU A 846 -27.78 12.06 -1.45
N HIS A 847 -26.76 12.67 -2.06
CA HIS A 847 -26.45 12.40 -3.46
C HIS A 847 -25.90 10.99 -3.63
N GLY A 848 -26.17 10.37 -4.77
CA GLY A 848 -25.60 9.08 -5.13
C GLY A 848 -25.47 8.87 -6.63
N THR A 849 -24.51 8.06 -7.05
CA THR A 849 -24.38 7.61 -8.43
C THR A 849 -23.84 6.19 -8.44
N PHE A 850 -24.51 5.30 -9.16
CA PHE A 850 -24.23 3.86 -9.17
C PHE A 850 -24.07 3.34 -10.59
N LEU A 851 -23.16 2.38 -10.77
CA LEU A 851 -23.12 1.51 -11.93
C LEU A 851 -23.70 0.14 -11.54
N ILE A 852 -24.75 -0.27 -12.22
CA ILE A 852 -25.37 -1.60 -12.08
C ILE A 852 -25.10 -2.37 -13.38
N ASP A 853 -24.60 -3.61 -13.27
CA ASP A 853 -24.39 -4.46 -14.44
C ASP A 853 -25.70 -5.10 -14.97
N GLY A 854 -25.63 -5.73 -16.15
CA GLY A 854 -26.79 -6.41 -16.73
C GLY A 854 -27.32 -7.60 -15.91
N ALA A 855 -26.59 -8.08 -14.91
CA ALA A 855 -27.09 -9.08 -13.98
C ALA A 855 -27.83 -8.44 -12.78
N GLY A 856 -27.82 -7.12 -12.63
CA GLY A 856 -28.46 -6.38 -11.55
C GLY A 856 -27.56 -6.10 -10.34
N ARG A 857 -26.23 -6.19 -10.49
CA ARG A 857 -25.29 -6.03 -9.38
C ARG A 857 -24.57 -4.68 -9.42
N ILE A 858 -24.43 -4.04 -8.26
CA ILE A 858 -23.65 -2.81 -8.08
C ILE A 858 -22.17 -3.12 -8.32
N ARG A 859 -21.62 -2.56 -9.40
CA ARG A 859 -20.20 -2.60 -9.75
C ARG A 859 -19.42 -1.43 -9.16
N TRP A 860 -20.05 -0.26 -9.07
CA TRP A 860 -19.42 0.99 -8.66
C TRP A 860 -20.44 1.90 -7.99
N LYS A 861 -19.99 2.74 -7.04
CA LYS A 861 -20.78 3.81 -6.42
C LYS A 861 -19.90 4.98 -5.97
N ASP A 862 -20.47 6.18 -5.94
CA ASP A 862 -20.07 7.31 -5.10
C ASP A 862 -21.35 7.82 -4.39
N ILE A 863 -21.27 8.09 -3.09
CA ILE A 863 -22.38 8.57 -2.25
C ILE A 863 -21.82 9.68 -1.36
N GLY A 864 -22.54 10.79 -1.19
CA GLY A 864 -22.06 11.87 -0.34
C GLY A 864 -22.90 13.15 -0.29
N PRO A 865 -22.35 14.19 0.36
CA PRO A 865 -22.97 15.51 0.44
C PRO A 865 -22.93 16.24 -0.91
N GLU A 866 -21.93 15.96 -1.75
CA GLU A 866 -21.79 16.47 -3.11
C GLU A 866 -22.13 15.38 -4.16
N PRO A 867 -22.76 15.73 -5.30
CA PRO A 867 -22.98 14.79 -6.39
C PRO A 867 -21.69 14.44 -7.15
N PHE A 868 -21.69 13.30 -7.84
CA PHE A 868 -20.55 12.83 -8.62
C PHE A 868 -20.53 13.47 -10.02
N MET A 869 -19.48 14.24 -10.34
CA MET A 869 -19.48 15.18 -11.48
C MET A 869 -18.64 14.77 -12.72
N ASP A 870 -18.11 13.54 -12.78
CA ASP A 870 -17.25 13.08 -13.90
C ASP A 870 -17.91 11.94 -14.72
N PRO A 871 -18.84 12.27 -15.65
CA PRO A 871 -19.52 11.27 -16.48
C PRO A 871 -18.58 10.54 -17.44
N GLU A 872 -17.41 11.09 -17.77
CA GLU A 872 -16.45 10.41 -18.65
C GLU A 872 -15.65 9.34 -17.90
N PHE A 873 -15.24 9.61 -16.66
CA PHE A 873 -14.58 8.61 -15.82
C PHE A 873 -15.48 7.40 -15.62
N LEU A 874 -16.76 7.62 -15.29
CA LEU A 874 -17.69 6.52 -15.04
C LEU A 874 -17.97 5.71 -16.32
N LEU A 875 -18.01 6.35 -17.50
CA LEU A 875 -18.13 5.65 -18.78
C LEU A 875 -16.90 4.78 -19.07
N ARG A 876 -15.69 5.33 -18.87
CA ARG A 876 -14.42 4.59 -19.05
C ARG A 876 -14.29 3.41 -18.08
N GLU A 877 -14.67 3.60 -16.81
CA GLU A 877 -14.64 2.51 -15.82
C GLU A 877 -15.72 1.45 -16.09
N ALA A 878 -16.92 1.84 -16.54
CA ALA A 878 -17.95 0.87 -16.95
C ALA A 878 -17.48 0.00 -18.13
N GLN A 879 -16.92 0.62 -19.17
CA GLN A 879 -16.33 -0.10 -20.30
C GLN A 879 -15.20 -1.05 -19.86
N ARG A 880 -14.39 -0.65 -18.88
CA ARG A 880 -13.35 -1.51 -18.29
C ARG A 880 -13.92 -2.68 -17.49
N GLN A 881 -14.97 -2.47 -16.69
CA GLN A 881 -15.64 -3.53 -15.94
C GLN A 881 -16.20 -4.61 -16.88
N PHE A 882 -16.79 -4.21 -18.02
CA PHE A 882 -17.34 -5.17 -18.99
C PHE A 882 -16.26 -5.87 -19.84
N SER A 883 -15.14 -5.20 -20.15
CA SER A 883 -14.00 -5.86 -20.82
C SER A 883 -13.23 -6.80 -19.89
N LEU A 884 -13.24 -6.53 -18.59
CA LEU A 884 -12.76 -7.44 -17.54
C LEU A 884 -13.60 -8.71 -17.47
N ASP A 885 -14.92 -8.63 -17.34
CA ASP A 885 -15.80 -9.83 -17.31
C ASP A 885 -15.48 -10.78 -18.49
N ALA A 886 -15.35 -10.22 -19.70
CA ALA A 886 -15.01 -10.96 -20.91
C ALA A 886 -13.56 -11.49 -20.95
N ALA A 887 -12.65 -10.95 -20.14
CA ALA A 887 -11.30 -11.50 -19.93
C ALA A 887 -11.31 -12.60 -18.85
N THR A 888 -12.01 -12.39 -17.73
CA THR A 888 -12.15 -13.35 -16.63
C THR A 888 -12.78 -14.67 -17.11
N THR A 889 -13.84 -14.61 -17.92
CA THR A 889 -14.44 -15.82 -18.53
C THR A 889 -13.42 -16.61 -19.35
N ARG A 890 -12.65 -15.94 -20.22
CA ARG A 890 -11.60 -16.59 -21.03
C ARG A 890 -10.48 -17.21 -20.19
N LEU A 891 -10.16 -16.64 -19.03
CA LEU A 891 -9.24 -17.25 -18.07
C LEU A 891 -9.83 -18.48 -17.40
N THR A 892 -11.09 -18.45 -16.97
CA THR A 892 -11.74 -19.62 -16.34
C THR A 892 -11.99 -20.78 -17.31
N GLU A 893 -12.05 -20.52 -18.61
CA GLU A 893 -12.27 -21.52 -19.66
C GLU A 893 -10.97 -22.04 -20.33
N SER A 894 -9.83 -21.36 -20.12
CA SER A 894 -8.55 -21.75 -20.73
C SER A 894 -7.95 -23.01 -20.06
N PRO A 895 -7.47 -24.01 -20.83
CA PRO A 895 -6.82 -25.20 -20.26
C PRO A 895 -5.59 -24.92 -19.38
N ALA A 896 -4.96 -23.74 -19.52
CA ALA A 896 -3.81 -23.34 -18.70
C ALA A 896 -4.18 -22.77 -17.32
N THR A 897 -5.48 -22.52 -17.08
CA THR A 897 -6.01 -21.88 -15.86
C THR A 897 -7.35 -22.49 -15.40
N ALA A 898 -7.73 -23.63 -15.98
CA ALA A 898 -8.95 -24.37 -15.66
C ALA A 898 -8.94 -24.78 -14.17
N PRO A 899 -10.04 -24.56 -13.43
CA PRO A 899 -10.02 -24.74 -11.98
C PRO A 899 -9.95 -26.21 -11.58
N LEU A 900 -9.00 -26.51 -10.69
CA LEU A 900 -9.32 -27.40 -9.56
C LEU A 900 -10.52 -26.75 -8.85
N THR A 901 -11.66 -27.42 -8.84
CA THR A 901 -12.92 -26.88 -8.36
C THR A 901 -12.87 -26.58 -6.86
N GLU A 902 -13.63 -25.60 -6.38
CA GLU A 902 -13.67 -25.28 -4.93
C GLU A 902 -14.10 -26.52 -4.11
N ASN A 903 -14.92 -27.40 -4.67
CA ASN A 903 -15.31 -28.71 -4.12
C ASN A 903 -14.19 -29.79 -4.10
N ALA A 904 -12.94 -29.46 -4.43
CA ALA A 904 -11.82 -30.38 -4.50
C ALA A 904 -10.64 -30.00 -3.58
N ARG A 905 -10.89 -29.15 -2.57
CA ARG A 905 -9.93 -28.71 -1.54
C ARG A 905 -10.31 -29.24 -0.16
#